data_AF-A0AAW9S9K5-F1
#
_entry.id   AF-A0AAW9S9K5-F1
#
_cell.length_a   1.000
_cell.length_b   1.000
_cell.length_c   1.000
_cell.angle_alpha   90.00
_cell.angle_beta   90.00
_cell.angle_gamma   90.00
#
_symmetry.space_group_name_H-M   'P 1'
#
loop_
_entity.id
_entity.type
_entity.pdbx_description
1 polymer ?
#
loop_
_entity_poly.entity_id
_entity_poly.type
_entity_poly.pdbx_seq_one_letter_code
_entity_poly.pdbx_strand_id
1 'polypeptide(L)'
;MFKQIKIGTKITILLLTVVVVSVISVSYLSYIQSRNYIEKTTAGNFKVISDAKVDQIGSFFKELQQNIALVQNSPLAIQSFRKSNFADINEPVLIKEINTDLNSFIPAIQRIYNYNNIVLTNKEGVVFYKSNSTLKVPVLGERYEGYNELLEKGKEELYFGKVFLAGKQAFMYVVSPIKSQYGGVIGYMVLSFNVSENIYKKLNEEDALGESGEIILCKQEESKINIISPLKGVTTGLLTEFVLNNDPTNIAVQKSALGEKPDFIYDIDFRGVTTLSYWNHIPVVDWGLVVKMDKEEVNQPIYDLVWTFVKSSLLIIFLALTAALVYSKLLVRPIIYINDKLNLISKGVLPENIEVRSQDEIGEMGSAVKDLVIALKRTVNFAHQIGEGNYAAEFTPMSKDDNLGNALLSMRDSIQEADERDNKRNWIVTGVAEISQILRLHNDLEGLGNEVIAFVTEKINAIQGAFYTINELDNESEALFEMVACYAYQKKKYYKKDFKFAEGLVGQCAAEQDIILRTEIPEDYVTITSGILGDQKPSCIVLIPLLIDEKVYGILEFAGFTKFSPTHIEFVKEISVIIARTIFNIKVNERTVKLLEESQKMSEELKMQQEILRQNAEEMEATQEELKRTNHRLEEQIEEVNMTQKRMQVFLENASEVIAIYEKNGEIRYISPSVEPILGYSQEEMTGISDLQNIHPDSREVFDEFFSKLLEDVDNPYSIQVEYITKDNHAIWLEATGTNLLSDPAIKGIVVNSRDITERRRAEQEERMRSQMQALSENSPDLITRVNKEGTVYYINPIIENLTGRHPDMILAKPINEIDLDTKIKSSWIALLEQVVDKGQKIEVEMEFPTFDGERVMQVNAIPEFNDLDEVESALIVYHDITERKKAEIEIRDTHKKITESINYSQRIQSAILPDDDVIQRAFPDSFMLYLPRDVVSGDFPWFLEKGDDVYIAAVDCTGHGVPGALISLIGFFILNDVVNSQGVSDVGQILDALNAGVTRTLKQSGDSSDTKDGMDISLCKVNKKQNELEYAGAHRPLYFYSSGELTQIRGDKFPIGGGQYRNRTNFKTNKIEIQKGDEIYMFSDGMPDQFGGPNNRKFAPRRLRELISQQKHSDMQEMKQIVYEEFINWKGDRRQTDDILLIGVKF
;
A
#
# COMPACT_ATOMS: atom_id res chain seq x y z
N MET A 1 -27.21 -30.11 -3.36
CA MET A 1 -26.70 -30.04 -4.75
C MET A 1 -25.25 -29.59 -4.87
N PHE A 2 -24.85 -28.37 -4.44
CA PHE A 2 -23.53 -27.79 -4.77
C PHE A 2 -22.28 -28.64 -4.49
N LYS A 3 -22.26 -29.55 -3.50
CA LYS A 3 -21.08 -30.40 -3.23
C LYS A 3 -20.64 -31.25 -4.43
N GLN A 4 -21.56 -31.72 -5.28
CA GLN A 4 -21.25 -32.59 -6.44
C GLN A 4 -20.84 -31.84 -7.72
N ILE A 5 -20.91 -30.50 -7.74
CA ILE A 5 -20.60 -29.71 -8.94
C ILE A 5 -19.07 -29.52 -9.07
N LYS A 6 -18.53 -29.73 -10.27
CA LYS A 6 -17.09 -29.54 -10.60
C LYS A 6 -16.65 -28.09 -10.30
N ILE A 7 -15.40 -27.92 -9.88
CA ILE A 7 -14.90 -26.62 -9.37
C ILE A 7 -14.98 -25.50 -10.43
N GLY A 8 -14.62 -25.79 -11.69
CA GLY A 8 -14.76 -24.82 -12.79
C GLY A 8 -16.20 -24.36 -13.03
N THR A 9 -17.19 -25.25 -12.87
CA THR A 9 -18.61 -24.91 -12.99
C THR A 9 -19.08 -24.04 -11.83
N LYS A 10 -18.58 -24.28 -10.60
CA LYS A 10 -18.85 -23.40 -9.44
C LYS A 10 -18.32 -21.99 -9.66
N ILE A 11 -17.07 -21.86 -10.12
CA ILE A 11 -16.43 -20.56 -10.41
C ILE A 11 -17.23 -19.81 -11.50
N THR A 12 -17.61 -20.51 -12.57
CA THR A 12 -18.41 -19.92 -13.66
C THR A 12 -19.77 -19.42 -13.17
N ILE A 13 -20.49 -20.21 -12.36
CA ILE A 13 -21.79 -19.81 -11.79
C ILE A 13 -21.62 -18.60 -10.86
N LEU A 14 -20.60 -18.60 -9.99
CA LEU A 14 -20.35 -17.52 -9.04
C LEU A 14 -20.09 -16.19 -9.75
N LEU A 15 -19.14 -16.17 -10.70
CA LEU A 15 -18.80 -14.98 -11.48
C LEU A 15 -20.00 -14.44 -12.25
N LEU A 16 -20.76 -15.31 -12.92
CA LEU A 16 -21.91 -14.91 -13.73
C LEU A 16 -23.08 -14.40 -12.85
N THR A 17 -23.26 -14.95 -11.65
CA THR A 17 -24.25 -14.46 -10.68
C THR A 17 -23.92 -13.05 -10.22
N VAL A 18 -22.66 -12.76 -9.87
CA VAL A 18 -22.23 -11.42 -9.45
C VAL A 18 -22.48 -10.40 -10.57
N VAL A 19 -22.05 -10.70 -11.80
CA VAL A 19 -22.24 -9.79 -12.96
C VAL A 19 -23.73 -9.54 -13.23
N VAL A 20 -24.57 -10.57 -13.24
CA VAL A 20 -26.01 -10.42 -13.48
C VAL A 20 -26.68 -9.55 -12.41
N VAL A 21 -26.35 -9.74 -11.13
CA VAL A 21 -26.91 -8.93 -10.04
C VAL A 21 -26.46 -7.46 -10.18
N SER A 22 -25.18 -7.20 -10.42
CA SER A 22 -24.67 -5.83 -10.63
C SER A 22 -25.33 -5.12 -11.81
N VAL A 23 -25.46 -5.80 -12.95
CA VAL A 23 -26.07 -5.25 -14.17
C VAL A 23 -27.56 -4.92 -13.95
N ILE A 24 -28.32 -5.79 -13.27
CA ILE A 24 -29.72 -5.53 -12.92
C ILE A 24 -29.84 -4.33 -11.98
N SER A 25 -29.02 -4.28 -10.93
CA SER A 25 -29.05 -3.20 -9.93
C SER A 25 -28.74 -1.83 -10.55
N VAL A 26 -27.68 -1.72 -11.36
CA VAL A 26 -27.32 -0.47 -12.04
C VAL A 26 -28.42 -0.06 -13.03
N SER A 27 -28.89 -0.97 -13.88
CA SER A 27 -29.94 -0.65 -14.87
C SER A 27 -31.24 -0.16 -14.22
N TYR A 28 -31.63 -0.73 -13.08
CA TYR A 28 -32.81 -0.31 -12.32
C TYR A 28 -32.66 1.10 -11.72
N LEU A 29 -31.51 1.40 -11.11
CA LEU A 29 -31.22 2.73 -10.56
C LEU A 29 -31.16 3.79 -11.67
N SER A 30 -30.45 3.51 -12.77
CA SER A 30 -30.37 4.43 -13.91
C SER A 30 -31.73 4.67 -14.57
N TYR A 31 -32.62 3.68 -14.63
CA TYR A 31 -34.00 3.86 -15.11
C TYR A 31 -34.79 4.84 -14.23
N ILE A 32 -34.76 4.68 -12.90
CA ILE A 32 -35.45 5.60 -11.97
C ILE A 32 -34.91 7.03 -12.10
N GLN A 33 -33.59 7.17 -12.10
CA GLN A 33 -32.94 8.48 -12.18
C GLN A 33 -33.26 9.18 -13.51
N SER A 34 -33.15 8.47 -14.64
CA SER A 34 -33.39 9.03 -15.97
C SER A 34 -34.85 9.42 -16.16
N ARG A 35 -35.80 8.63 -15.65
CA ARG A 35 -37.23 8.96 -15.68
C ARG A 35 -37.52 10.27 -14.95
N ASN A 36 -37.03 10.40 -13.71
CA ASN A 36 -37.24 11.61 -12.91
C ASN A 36 -36.56 12.84 -13.52
N TYR A 37 -35.41 12.66 -14.19
CA TYR A 37 -34.70 13.72 -14.89
C TYR A 37 -35.45 14.21 -16.14
N ILE A 38 -35.89 13.28 -17.00
CA ILE A 38 -36.62 13.61 -18.25
C ILE A 38 -37.94 14.32 -17.94
N GLU A 39 -38.68 13.86 -16.93
CA GLU A 39 -39.93 14.48 -16.49
C GLU A 39 -39.71 15.93 -16.01
N LYS A 40 -38.72 16.15 -15.12
CA LYS A 40 -38.38 17.49 -14.63
C LYS A 40 -37.86 18.42 -15.73
N THR A 41 -37.04 17.90 -16.64
CA THR A 41 -36.48 18.68 -17.75
C THR A 41 -37.57 19.09 -18.74
N THR A 42 -38.49 18.18 -19.07
CA THR A 42 -39.63 18.47 -19.95
C THR A 42 -40.59 19.48 -19.31
N ALA A 43 -40.91 19.33 -18.02
CA ALA A 43 -41.70 20.32 -17.28
C ALA A 43 -41.01 21.69 -17.18
N GLY A 44 -39.67 21.71 -17.02
CA GLY A 44 -38.86 22.93 -17.06
C GLY A 44 -38.91 23.63 -18.42
N ASN A 45 -38.81 22.87 -19.52
CA ASN A 45 -38.96 23.41 -20.87
C ASN A 45 -40.37 23.98 -21.09
N PHE A 46 -41.43 23.29 -20.62
CA PHE A 46 -42.79 23.82 -20.69
C PHE A 46 -42.96 25.09 -19.88
N LYS A 47 -42.31 25.21 -18.71
CA LYS A 47 -42.28 26.48 -17.97
C LYS A 47 -41.67 27.61 -18.82
N VAL A 48 -40.48 27.40 -19.39
CA VAL A 48 -39.80 28.44 -20.19
C VAL A 48 -40.65 28.87 -21.39
N ILE A 49 -41.23 27.92 -22.12
CA ILE A 49 -42.14 28.20 -23.24
C ILE A 49 -43.40 28.94 -22.76
N SER A 50 -44.00 28.46 -21.66
CA SER A 50 -45.20 29.06 -21.07
C SER A 50 -44.97 30.49 -20.62
N ASP A 51 -43.92 30.77 -19.85
CA ASP A 51 -43.54 32.10 -19.38
C ASP A 51 -43.28 33.03 -20.58
N ALA A 52 -42.52 32.57 -21.59
CA ALA A 52 -42.27 33.34 -22.81
C ALA A 52 -43.57 33.68 -23.59
N LYS A 53 -44.54 32.75 -23.68
CA LYS A 53 -45.84 33.01 -24.32
C LYS A 53 -46.73 33.92 -23.49
N VAL A 54 -46.75 33.77 -22.16
CA VAL A 54 -47.47 34.67 -21.25
C VAL A 54 -46.94 36.09 -21.38
N ASP A 55 -45.62 36.27 -21.41
CA ASP A 55 -45.00 37.59 -21.62
C ASP A 55 -45.24 38.14 -23.03
N GLN A 56 -45.13 37.32 -24.09
CA GLN A 56 -45.36 37.74 -25.47
C GLN A 56 -46.81 38.19 -25.69
N ILE A 57 -47.79 37.42 -25.20
CA ILE A 57 -49.22 37.72 -25.33
C ILE A 57 -49.62 38.85 -24.37
N GLY A 58 -49.15 38.81 -23.12
CA GLY A 58 -49.41 39.84 -22.11
C GLY A 58 -48.84 41.20 -22.49
N SER A 59 -47.63 41.26 -23.06
CA SER A 59 -47.03 42.50 -23.58
C SER A 59 -47.80 43.04 -24.77
N PHE A 60 -48.25 42.18 -25.69
CA PHE A 60 -49.11 42.59 -26.80
C PHE A 60 -50.42 43.22 -26.31
N PHE A 61 -51.07 42.65 -25.29
CA PHE A 61 -52.30 43.24 -24.72
C PHE A 61 -52.05 44.51 -23.90
N LYS A 62 -50.88 44.65 -23.23
CA LYS A 62 -50.45 45.90 -22.59
C LYS A 62 -50.21 47.00 -23.63
N GLU A 63 -49.56 46.68 -24.75
CA GLU A 63 -49.36 47.62 -25.86
C GLU A 63 -50.70 48.04 -26.47
N LEU A 64 -51.61 47.08 -26.70
CA LEU A 64 -52.98 47.36 -27.14
C LEU A 64 -53.71 48.33 -26.18
N GLN A 65 -53.60 48.13 -24.87
CA GLN A 65 -54.16 49.03 -23.85
C GLN A 65 -53.54 50.44 -23.90
N GLN A 66 -52.22 50.55 -24.11
CA GLN A 66 -51.53 51.85 -24.27
C GLN A 66 -51.98 52.56 -25.57
N ASN A 67 -52.06 51.83 -26.68
CA ASN A 67 -52.52 52.35 -27.98
C ASN A 67 -53.98 52.83 -27.91
N ILE A 68 -54.82 52.14 -27.13
CA ILE A 68 -56.19 52.56 -26.80
C ILE A 68 -56.18 53.87 -26.00
N ALA A 69 -55.33 53.97 -24.98
CA ALA A 69 -55.22 55.18 -24.15
C ALA A 69 -54.78 56.43 -24.94
N LEU A 70 -53.99 56.27 -26.00
CA LEU A 70 -53.67 57.38 -26.92
C LEU A 70 -54.93 57.93 -27.62
N VAL A 71 -55.89 57.06 -27.99
CA VAL A 71 -57.18 57.49 -28.55
C VAL A 71 -58.08 58.12 -27.48
N GLN A 72 -58.14 57.52 -26.29
CA GLN A 72 -58.95 58.05 -25.17
C GLN A 72 -58.55 59.49 -24.79
N ASN A 73 -57.25 59.80 -24.84
CA ASN A 73 -56.69 61.10 -24.46
C ASN A 73 -56.59 62.11 -25.62
N SER A 74 -56.99 61.75 -26.85
CA SER A 74 -56.94 62.65 -28.01
C SER A 74 -57.94 63.81 -27.85
N PRO A 75 -57.52 65.09 -27.90
CA PRO A 75 -58.44 66.23 -27.80
C PRO A 75 -59.53 66.23 -28.88
N LEU A 76 -59.20 65.79 -30.10
CA LEU A 76 -60.14 65.65 -31.22
C LEU A 76 -61.18 64.55 -30.96
N ALA A 77 -60.76 63.43 -30.34
CA ALA A 77 -61.68 62.38 -29.92
C ALA A 77 -62.64 62.91 -28.84
N ILE A 78 -62.11 63.47 -27.75
CA ILE A 78 -62.90 64.00 -26.62
C ILE A 78 -63.89 65.08 -27.09
N GLN A 79 -63.47 65.97 -28.00
CA GLN A 79 -64.36 66.98 -28.58
C GLN A 79 -65.47 66.34 -29.42
N SER A 80 -65.16 65.31 -30.21
CA SER A 80 -66.15 64.56 -31.01
C SER A 80 -67.18 63.84 -30.12
N PHE A 81 -66.74 63.16 -29.05
CA PHE A 81 -67.64 62.56 -28.05
C PHE A 81 -68.48 63.61 -27.33
N ARG A 82 -67.98 64.83 -27.10
CA ARG A 82 -68.81 65.91 -26.56
C ARG A 82 -69.87 66.36 -27.56
N LYS A 83 -69.50 66.63 -28.83
CA LYS A 83 -70.45 67.01 -29.90
C LYS A 83 -71.61 65.99 -30.02
N SER A 84 -71.31 64.69 -29.97
CA SER A 84 -72.32 63.62 -30.10
C SER A 84 -73.28 63.45 -28.90
N ASN A 85 -73.03 64.09 -27.75
CA ASN A 85 -73.91 63.99 -26.56
C ASN A 85 -74.90 65.16 -26.40
N PHE A 86 -74.73 66.25 -27.17
CA PHE A 86 -75.49 67.50 -26.98
C PHE A 86 -76.36 67.90 -28.18
N ALA A 87 -76.29 67.18 -29.28
CA ALA A 87 -77.03 67.48 -30.52
C ALA A 87 -77.66 66.21 -31.11
N ASP A 88 -78.66 66.38 -31.99
CA ASP A 88 -79.37 65.25 -32.60
C ASP A 88 -78.43 64.50 -33.56
N ILE A 89 -78.12 63.25 -33.23
CA ILE A 89 -77.21 62.39 -33.99
C ILE A 89 -77.77 62.07 -35.38
N ASN A 90 -79.06 62.37 -35.65
CA ASN A 90 -79.66 62.26 -36.97
C ASN A 90 -79.39 63.46 -37.90
N GLU A 91 -78.79 64.56 -37.40
CA GLU A 91 -78.53 65.76 -38.21
C GLU A 91 -77.33 65.56 -39.17
N PRO A 92 -77.52 65.55 -40.51
CA PRO A 92 -76.46 65.13 -41.44
C PRO A 92 -75.22 66.03 -41.46
N VAL A 93 -75.35 67.30 -41.06
CA VAL A 93 -74.25 68.26 -41.01
C VAL A 93 -73.30 67.93 -39.85
N LEU A 94 -73.85 67.68 -38.67
CA LEU A 94 -73.10 67.33 -37.46
C LEU A 94 -72.32 66.02 -37.63
N ILE A 95 -72.97 64.97 -38.16
CA ILE A 95 -72.33 63.68 -38.44
C ILE A 95 -71.13 63.87 -39.39
N LYS A 96 -71.28 64.73 -40.41
CA LYS A 96 -70.22 64.99 -41.38
C LYS A 96 -69.04 65.73 -40.76
N GLU A 97 -69.27 66.66 -39.85
CA GLU A 97 -68.21 67.37 -39.11
C GLU A 97 -67.46 66.40 -38.17
N ILE A 98 -68.17 65.65 -37.33
CA ILE A 98 -67.61 64.64 -36.42
C ILE A 98 -66.80 63.59 -37.21
N ASN A 99 -67.33 63.10 -38.33
CA ASN A 99 -66.60 62.15 -39.18
C ASN A 99 -65.36 62.78 -39.82
N THR A 100 -65.34 64.09 -40.11
CA THR A 100 -64.16 64.76 -40.67
C THR A 100 -63.05 64.86 -39.63
N ASP A 101 -63.39 65.28 -38.41
CA ASP A 101 -62.46 65.36 -37.27
C ASP A 101 -61.83 63.98 -36.97
N LEU A 102 -62.66 62.93 -36.92
CA LEU A 102 -62.22 61.58 -36.55
C LEU A 102 -61.47 60.84 -37.67
N ASN A 103 -61.86 61.01 -38.93
CA ASN A 103 -61.14 60.41 -40.07
C ASN A 103 -59.74 61.00 -40.27
N SER A 104 -59.40 62.12 -39.64
CA SER A 104 -58.04 62.69 -39.70
C SER A 104 -56.99 61.82 -39.00
N PHE A 105 -57.36 60.99 -38.01
CA PHE A 105 -56.41 60.19 -37.22
C PHE A 105 -56.81 58.72 -37.03
N ILE A 106 -58.10 58.38 -36.93
CA ILE A 106 -58.53 57.00 -36.67
C ILE A 106 -58.05 56.00 -37.76
N PRO A 107 -58.16 56.30 -39.07
CA PRO A 107 -57.67 55.38 -40.11
C PRO A 107 -56.15 55.14 -40.06
N ALA A 108 -55.37 56.09 -39.55
CA ALA A 108 -53.92 55.91 -39.36
C ALA A 108 -53.67 54.91 -38.22
N ILE A 109 -54.33 55.09 -37.07
CA ILE A 109 -54.26 54.18 -35.92
C ILE A 109 -54.75 52.78 -36.33
N GLN A 110 -55.85 52.68 -37.07
CA GLN A 110 -56.38 51.42 -37.58
C GLN A 110 -55.36 50.68 -38.46
N ARG A 111 -54.61 51.40 -39.31
CA ARG A 111 -53.59 50.81 -40.19
C ARG A 111 -52.30 50.44 -39.46
N ILE A 112 -51.85 51.27 -38.52
CA ILE A 112 -50.61 51.04 -37.74
C ILE A 112 -50.75 49.78 -36.89
N TYR A 113 -51.91 49.59 -36.23
CA TYR A 113 -52.14 48.49 -35.28
C TYR A 113 -53.06 47.38 -35.81
N ASN A 114 -53.34 47.37 -37.12
CA ASN A 114 -54.12 46.36 -37.83
C ASN A 114 -55.50 46.02 -37.21
N TYR A 115 -56.24 47.02 -36.72
CA TYR A 115 -57.57 46.81 -36.15
C TYR A 115 -58.61 46.60 -37.26
N ASN A 116 -59.50 45.60 -37.12
CA ASN A 116 -60.46 45.30 -38.18
C ASN A 116 -61.60 46.32 -38.27
N ASN A 117 -61.99 46.92 -37.16
CA ASN A 117 -63.01 47.97 -37.08
C ASN A 117 -62.89 48.75 -35.77
N ILE A 118 -63.14 50.06 -35.83
CA ILE A 118 -63.28 50.94 -34.65
C ILE A 118 -64.67 51.58 -34.71
N VAL A 119 -65.47 51.40 -33.67
CA VAL A 119 -66.82 51.98 -33.53
C VAL A 119 -66.85 52.87 -32.30
N LEU A 120 -67.37 54.09 -32.42
CA LEU A 120 -67.55 54.99 -31.28
C LEU A 120 -69.04 55.19 -31.01
N THR A 121 -69.41 55.13 -29.73
CA THR A 121 -70.79 55.33 -29.26
C THR A 121 -70.88 56.48 -28.27
N ASN A 122 -72.02 57.16 -28.23
CA ASN A 122 -72.32 58.09 -27.14
C ASN A 122 -72.53 57.33 -25.82
N LYS A 123 -72.80 58.04 -24.73
CA LYS A 123 -73.00 57.43 -23.39
C LYS A 123 -74.24 56.52 -23.31
N GLU A 124 -75.24 56.69 -24.18
CA GLU A 124 -76.41 55.82 -24.32
C GLU A 124 -76.18 54.57 -25.20
N GLY A 125 -75.00 54.42 -25.81
CA GLY A 125 -74.68 53.29 -26.70
C GLY A 125 -75.12 53.47 -28.16
N VAL A 126 -75.52 54.68 -28.56
CA VAL A 126 -75.85 55.04 -29.95
C VAL A 126 -74.58 55.24 -30.77
N VAL A 127 -74.47 54.57 -31.90
CA VAL A 127 -73.27 54.58 -32.76
C VAL A 127 -73.22 55.86 -33.60
N PHE A 128 -72.20 56.69 -33.41
CA PHE A 128 -72.02 57.94 -34.19
C PHE A 128 -70.81 57.90 -35.14
N TYR A 129 -69.87 56.98 -34.95
CA TYR A 129 -68.72 56.78 -35.86
C TYR A 129 -68.41 55.29 -36.05
N LYS A 130 -67.99 54.92 -37.26
CA LYS A 130 -67.38 53.61 -37.58
C LYS A 130 -66.30 53.80 -38.65
N SER A 131 -65.17 53.09 -38.53
CA SER A 131 -64.02 53.33 -39.42
C SER A 131 -64.16 52.65 -40.79
N ASN A 132 -64.30 51.32 -40.83
CA ASN A 132 -64.80 50.54 -41.98
C ASN A 132 -64.92 49.06 -41.55
N SER A 133 -65.91 48.30 -42.05
CA SER A 133 -66.09 46.90 -41.59
C SER A 133 -66.90 46.01 -42.54
N THR A 134 -66.46 44.76 -42.66
CA THR A 134 -67.11 43.63 -43.35
C THR A 134 -67.85 42.67 -42.41
N LEU A 135 -67.80 42.91 -41.09
CA LEU A 135 -68.60 42.18 -40.09
C LEU A 135 -70.06 42.66 -40.13
N LYS A 136 -70.97 42.06 -39.33
CA LYS A 136 -72.34 42.61 -39.17
C LYS A 136 -72.27 43.95 -38.42
N VAL A 137 -72.09 45.04 -39.17
CA VAL A 137 -71.84 46.38 -38.61
C VAL A 137 -73.13 47.03 -38.10
N PRO A 138 -73.10 47.77 -36.99
CA PRO A 138 -74.22 48.64 -36.61
C PRO A 138 -74.49 49.78 -37.61
N VAL A 139 -75.74 50.23 -37.62
CA VAL A 139 -76.24 51.40 -38.35
C VAL A 139 -75.84 52.68 -37.59
N LEU A 140 -75.52 53.75 -38.31
CA LEU A 140 -75.23 55.05 -37.70
C LEU A 140 -76.54 55.67 -37.18
N GLY A 141 -76.52 56.24 -35.97
CA GLY A 141 -77.70 56.80 -35.32
C GLY A 141 -78.55 55.78 -34.53
N GLU A 142 -78.24 54.48 -34.61
CA GLU A 142 -78.94 53.43 -33.87
C GLU A 142 -78.09 52.88 -32.70
N ARG A 143 -78.77 52.30 -31.71
CA ARG A 143 -78.14 51.51 -30.64
C ARG A 143 -78.00 50.06 -31.08
N TYR A 144 -76.81 49.49 -30.94
CA TYR A 144 -76.56 48.10 -31.31
C TYR A 144 -76.76 47.15 -30.14
N GLU A 145 -77.78 46.29 -30.20
CA GLU A 145 -78.08 45.36 -29.10
C GLU A 145 -76.92 44.42 -28.76
N GLY A 146 -76.15 44.00 -29.76
CA GLY A 146 -74.97 43.14 -29.59
C GLY A 146 -73.80 43.77 -28.83
N TYR A 147 -73.86 45.07 -28.51
CA TYR A 147 -72.90 45.72 -27.61
C TYR A 147 -73.44 45.92 -26.19
N ASN A 148 -74.71 45.66 -25.89
CA ASN A 148 -75.30 45.95 -24.58
C ASN A 148 -74.54 45.28 -23.41
N GLU A 149 -74.20 43.99 -23.53
CA GLU A 149 -73.43 43.28 -22.50
C GLU A 149 -71.99 43.81 -22.39
N LEU A 150 -71.36 44.11 -23.54
CA LEU A 150 -69.97 44.58 -23.62
C LEU A 150 -69.81 46.01 -23.07
N LEU A 151 -70.78 46.88 -23.27
CA LEU A 151 -70.80 48.25 -22.76
C LEU A 151 -71.05 48.30 -21.25
N GLU A 152 -71.88 47.40 -20.71
CA GLU A 152 -72.10 47.32 -19.26
C GLU A 152 -70.88 46.73 -18.53
N LYS A 153 -70.16 45.77 -19.13
CA LYS A 153 -68.89 45.24 -18.60
C LYS A 153 -67.71 46.21 -18.79
N GLY A 154 -67.68 46.98 -19.88
CA GLY A 154 -66.67 48.02 -20.16
C GLY A 154 -67.06 49.43 -19.67
N LYS A 155 -67.91 49.52 -18.64
CA LYS A 155 -68.54 50.76 -18.19
C LYS A 155 -67.57 51.72 -17.50
N GLU A 156 -66.70 51.18 -16.66
CA GLU A 156 -65.78 51.94 -15.82
C GLU A 156 -64.31 51.81 -16.26
N GLU A 157 -63.93 50.67 -16.83
CA GLU A 157 -62.57 50.35 -17.27
C GLU A 157 -62.54 49.62 -18.63
N LEU A 158 -61.33 49.38 -19.16
CA LEU A 158 -61.12 48.61 -20.38
C LEU A 158 -61.56 47.15 -20.18
N TYR A 159 -62.45 46.64 -21.04
CA TYR A 159 -62.91 45.27 -20.99
C TYR A 159 -62.58 44.49 -22.26
N PHE A 160 -61.91 43.34 -22.09
CA PHE A 160 -61.66 42.34 -23.13
C PHE A 160 -62.81 41.32 -23.14
N GLY A 161 -63.64 41.39 -24.19
CA GLY A 161 -64.85 40.58 -24.35
C GLY A 161 -64.57 39.13 -24.74
N LYS A 162 -65.66 38.41 -25.01
CA LYS A 162 -65.60 36.99 -25.43
C LYS A 162 -64.95 36.85 -26.80
N VAL A 163 -64.23 35.75 -27.01
CA VAL A 163 -63.77 35.34 -28.35
C VAL A 163 -64.95 34.70 -29.09
N PHE A 164 -65.19 35.11 -30.34
CA PHE A 164 -66.27 34.62 -31.18
C PHE A 164 -65.79 34.37 -32.63
N LEU A 165 -66.47 33.48 -33.35
CA LEU A 165 -66.13 33.18 -34.74
C LEU A 165 -66.90 34.08 -35.72
N ALA A 166 -66.19 34.60 -36.72
CA ALA A 166 -66.77 35.20 -37.91
C ALA A 166 -66.13 34.57 -39.16
N GLY A 167 -66.87 33.67 -39.83
CA GLY A 167 -66.33 32.87 -40.91
C GLY A 167 -65.29 31.86 -40.39
N LYS A 168 -64.05 31.95 -40.89
CA LYS A 168 -62.92 31.09 -40.49
C LYS A 168 -61.95 31.74 -39.50
N GLN A 169 -62.21 32.98 -39.06
CA GLN A 169 -61.34 33.73 -38.15
C GLN A 169 -62.05 33.98 -36.82
N ALA A 170 -61.27 33.95 -35.74
CA ALA A 170 -61.72 34.28 -34.39
C ALA A 170 -61.44 35.76 -34.09
N PHE A 171 -62.44 36.43 -33.54
CA PHE A 171 -62.39 37.84 -33.18
C PHE A 171 -62.76 38.02 -31.71
N MET A 172 -62.31 39.12 -31.11
CA MET A 172 -62.70 39.56 -29.78
C MET A 172 -63.12 41.03 -29.86
N TYR A 173 -64.17 41.42 -29.14
CA TYR A 173 -64.48 42.83 -28.95
C TYR A 173 -63.74 43.37 -27.73
N VAL A 174 -63.13 44.54 -27.86
CA VAL A 174 -62.51 45.28 -26.76
C VAL A 174 -63.26 46.59 -26.59
N VAL A 175 -63.78 46.85 -25.38
CA VAL A 175 -64.55 48.05 -25.06
C VAL A 175 -63.76 48.92 -24.10
N SER A 176 -63.67 50.21 -24.41
CA SER A 176 -62.96 51.21 -23.63
C SER A 176 -63.85 52.43 -23.36
N PRO A 177 -64.11 52.81 -22.10
CA PRO A 177 -64.88 53.99 -21.77
C PRO A 177 -64.06 55.25 -22.01
N ILE A 178 -64.69 56.26 -22.59
CA ILE A 178 -64.08 57.57 -22.87
C ILE A 178 -64.53 58.52 -21.77
N LYS A 179 -63.57 59.01 -20.97
CA LYS A 179 -63.83 59.87 -19.81
C LYS A 179 -63.55 61.33 -20.16
N SER A 180 -64.38 62.23 -19.65
CA SER A 180 -64.15 63.68 -19.73
C SER A 180 -63.04 64.10 -18.76
N GLN A 181 -62.53 65.34 -18.90
CA GLN A 181 -61.58 65.98 -17.97
C GLN A 181 -62.03 66.04 -16.49
N TYR A 182 -63.30 65.72 -16.21
CA TYR A 182 -63.91 65.62 -14.88
C TYR A 182 -64.22 64.17 -14.46
N GLY A 183 -63.62 63.16 -15.11
CA GLY A 183 -63.77 61.73 -14.81
C GLY A 183 -65.03 61.04 -15.34
N GLY A 184 -66.13 61.78 -15.55
CA GLY A 184 -67.39 61.21 -16.04
C GLY A 184 -67.30 60.65 -17.47
N VAL A 185 -67.91 59.48 -17.71
CA VAL A 185 -67.95 58.81 -19.02
C VAL A 185 -68.84 59.58 -20.00
N ILE A 186 -68.30 59.86 -21.19
CA ILE A 186 -68.95 60.58 -22.29
C ILE A 186 -69.18 59.70 -23.52
N GLY A 187 -68.82 58.43 -23.47
CA GLY A 187 -69.07 57.47 -24.55
C GLY A 187 -68.13 56.29 -24.47
N TYR A 188 -68.18 55.43 -25.48
CA TYR A 188 -67.40 54.20 -25.53
C TYR A 188 -66.74 54.04 -26.89
N MET A 189 -65.53 53.49 -26.89
CA MET A 189 -64.85 52.98 -28.07
C MET A 189 -64.93 51.45 -28.05
N VAL A 190 -65.48 50.87 -29.11
CA VAL A 190 -65.57 49.42 -29.33
C VAL A 190 -64.68 49.03 -30.51
N LEU A 191 -63.73 48.14 -30.26
CA LEU A 191 -62.75 47.66 -31.22
C LEU A 191 -63.02 46.18 -31.53
N SER A 192 -62.93 45.77 -32.80
CA SER A 192 -62.89 44.34 -33.14
C SER A 192 -61.45 43.92 -33.46
N PHE A 193 -60.94 42.98 -32.66
CA PHE A 193 -59.58 42.48 -32.71
C PHE A 193 -59.55 41.05 -33.28
N ASN A 194 -58.80 40.81 -34.36
CA ASN A 194 -58.59 39.47 -34.93
C ASN A 194 -57.61 38.67 -34.07
N VAL A 195 -58.12 37.73 -33.28
CA VAL A 195 -57.33 36.84 -32.40
C VAL A 195 -56.54 35.83 -33.24
N SER A 196 -57.09 35.36 -34.37
CA SER A 196 -56.43 34.38 -35.22
C SER A 196 -55.15 34.91 -35.90
N GLU A 197 -55.14 36.17 -36.33
CA GLU A 197 -53.95 36.75 -36.96
C GLU A 197 -52.90 37.22 -35.95
N ASN A 198 -53.32 37.75 -34.79
CA ASN A 198 -52.41 38.41 -33.86
C ASN A 198 -51.95 37.53 -32.69
N ILE A 199 -52.73 36.51 -32.32
CA ILE A 199 -52.42 35.58 -31.21
C ILE A 199 -52.16 34.16 -31.73
N TYR A 200 -53.11 33.53 -32.44
CA TYR A 200 -52.97 32.09 -32.76
C TYR A 200 -51.78 31.76 -33.66
N LYS A 201 -51.35 32.68 -34.54
CA LYS A 201 -50.10 32.49 -35.30
C LYS A 201 -48.89 32.32 -34.37
N LYS A 202 -48.79 33.15 -33.33
CA LYS A 202 -47.70 33.14 -32.34
C LYS A 202 -47.71 31.91 -31.42
N LEU A 203 -48.86 31.22 -31.29
CA LEU A 203 -48.95 29.93 -30.59
C LEU A 203 -48.34 28.77 -31.40
N ASN A 204 -48.38 28.85 -32.73
CA ASN A 204 -48.03 27.76 -33.65
C ASN A 204 -46.60 27.88 -34.23
N GLU A 205 -45.78 28.78 -33.72
CA GLU A 205 -44.46 29.15 -34.30
C GLU A 205 -43.27 28.28 -33.82
N GLU A 206 -43.51 27.16 -33.10
CA GLU A 206 -42.44 26.39 -32.45
C GLU A 206 -42.43 24.88 -32.78
N ASP A 207 -41.35 24.45 -33.44
CA ASP A 207 -40.95 23.04 -33.56
C ASP A 207 -40.47 22.44 -32.20
N ALA A 208 -40.38 23.25 -31.15
CA ALA A 208 -39.77 22.92 -29.86
C ALA A 208 -40.65 22.06 -28.92
N LEU A 209 -41.94 21.89 -29.24
CA LEU A 209 -42.90 21.15 -28.40
C LEU A 209 -43.10 19.69 -28.80
N GLY A 210 -42.38 19.18 -29.81
CA GLY A 210 -42.52 17.79 -30.26
C GLY A 210 -43.79 17.51 -31.09
N GLU A 211 -44.01 16.25 -31.44
CA GLU A 211 -45.06 15.84 -32.37
C GLU A 211 -46.47 15.94 -31.76
N SER A 212 -46.65 15.55 -30.50
CA SER A 212 -47.93 15.64 -29.79
C SER A 212 -48.15 16.98 -29.08
N GLY A 213 -47.09 17.75 -28.83
CA GLY A 213 -47.18 18.94 -27.99
C GLY A 213 -48.09 20.03 -28.54
N GLU A 214 -48.86 20.67 -27.65
CA GLU A 214 -49.76 21.78 -27.99
C GLU A 214 -49.84 22.84 -26.87
N ILE A 215 -50.18 24.07 -27.27
CA ILE A 215 -50.47 25.19 -26.35
C ILE A 215 -51.97 25.51 -26.42
N ILE A 216 -52.62 25.46 -25.26
CA ILE A 216 -54.04 25.74 -25.09
C ILE A 216 -54.21 27.10 -24.40
N LEU A 217 -55.08 27.94 -24.94
CA LEU A 217 -55.63 29.11 -24.23
C LEU A 217 -57.05 28.82 -23.78
N CYS A 218 -57.39 29.19 -22.55
CA CYS A 218 -58.75 29.10 -22.04
C CYS A 218 -59.15 30.34 -21.24
N LYS A 219 -60.45 30.54 -21.04
CA LYS A 219 -60.99 31.60 -20.17
C LYS A 219 -62.14 31.05 -19.35
N GLN A 220 -62.21 31.43 -18.07
CA GLN A 220 -63.39 31.18 -17.26
C GLN A 220 -64.52 32.15 -17.62
N GLU A 221 -65.72 31.63 -17.82
CA GLU A 221 -66.94 32.41 -17.98
C GLU A 221 -68.02 31.84 -17.06
N GLU A 222 -68.40 32.61 -16.04
CA GLU A 222 -69.38 32.20 -15.02
C GLU A 222 -68.98 30.85 -14.37
N SER A 223 -69.71 29.77 -14.68
CA SER A 223 -69.48 28.40 -14.19
C SER A 223 -68.98 27.44 -15.28
N LYS A 224 -68.33 27.97 -16.32
CA LYS A 224 -67.73 27.21 -17.43
C LYS A 224 -66.30 27.69 -17.71
N ILE A 225 -65.52 26.83 -18.37
CA ILE A 225 -64.23 27.19 -18.94
C ILE A 225 -64.29 26.92 -20.44
N ASN A 226 -64.03 27.95 -21.22
CA ASN A 226 -64.05 27.88 -22.67
C ASN A 226 -62.61 27.78 -23.19
N ILE A 227 -62.32 26.79 -24.02
CA ILE A 227 -61.06 26.77 -24.77
C ILE A 227 -61.18 27.77 -25.93
N ILE A 228 -60.31 28.77 -25.90
CA ILE A 228 -60.27 29.92 -26.81
C ILE A 228 -59.05 29.89 -27.74
N SER A 229 -58.36 28.75 -27.86
CA SER A 229 -57.40 28.45 -28.93
C SER A 229 -57.90 27.30 -29.81
N PRO A 230 -57.38 27.13 -31.05
CA PRO A 230 -57.54 25.89 -31.79
C PRO A 230 -56.87 24.71 -31.06
N LEU A 231 -57.42 23.51 -31.20
CA LEU A 231 -56.87 22.26 -30.64
C LEU A 231 -56.22 21.40 -31.73
N LYS A 232 -55.06 20.80 -31.45
CA LYS A 232 -54.32 19.94 -32.37
C LYS A 232 -55.14 18.66 -32.62
N GLY A 233 -55.35 18.33 -33.90
CA GLY A 233 -56.14 17.15 -34.32
C GLY A 233 -57.67 17.30 -34.29
N VAL A 234 -58.24 18.43 -33.85
CA VAL A 234 -59.72 18.63 -33.83
C VAL A 234 -60.17 19.67 -34.85
N THR A 235 -60.68 19.20 -36.01
CA THR A 235 -61.06 20.08 -37.13
C THR A 235 -62.32 20.95 -36.92
N THR A 236 -63.01 20.79 -35.78
CA THR A 236 -64.22 21.56 -35.40
C THR A 236 -64.11 22.21 -34.02
N GLY A 237 -62.89 22.34 -33.47
CA GLY A 237 -62.63 22.71 -32.07
C GLY A 237 -62.19 24.17 -31.84
N LEU A 238 -62.96 25.15 -32.32
CA LEU A 238 -62.85 26.54 -31.85
C LEU A 238 -64.08 26.84 -30.99
N LEU A 239 -63.87 27.30 -29.74
CA LEU A 239 -64.90 27.55 -28.73
C LEU A 239 -65.57 26.26 -28.19
N THR A 240 -64.78 25.26 -27.85
CA THR A 240 -65.27 24.10 -27.08
C THR A 240 -65.52 24.52 -25.63
N GLU A 241 -66.78 24.50 -25.19
CA GLU A 241 -67.16 24.77 -23.79
C GLU A 241 -66.97 23.53 -22.90
N PHE A 242 -66.35 23.71 -21.73
CA PHE A 242 -66.27 22.70 -20.67
C PHE A 242 -66.97 23.22 -19.40
N VAL A 243 -67.64 22.33 -18.67
CA VAL A 243 -68.39 22.69 -17.46
C VAL A 243 -67.51 22.48 -16.22
N LEU A 244 -67.41 23.49 -15.35
CA LEU A 244 -66.75 23.37 -14.04
C LEU A 244 -67.64 22.53 -13.12
N ASN A 245 -67.37 21.22 -13.01
CA ASN A 245 -68.02 20.34 -12.04
C ASN A 245 -67.19 19.07 -11.75
N ASN A 246 -66.06 19.21 -11.05
CA ASN A 246 -65.24 18.11 -10.53
C ASN A 246 -64.87 17.00 -11.54
N ASP A 247 -64.74 17.35 -12.82
CA ASP A 247 -64.23 16.42 -13.83
C ASP A 247 -62.72 16.21 -13.56
N PRO A 248 -62.24 14.95 -13.41
CA PRO A 248 -60.82 14.67 -13.21
C PRO A 248 -59.97 14.87 -14.47
N THR A 249 -60.57 15.24 -15.62
CA THR A 249 -59.86 15.59 -16.85
C THR A 249 -59.53 17.09 -16.93
N ASN A 250 -58.47 17.42 -17.66
CA ASN A 250 -58.02 18.77 -17.96
C ASN A 250 -57.79 19.64 -16.71
N ILE A 251 -57.23 19.05 -15.64
CA ILE A 251 -56.95 19.73 -14.36
C ILE A 251 -56.04 20.95 -14.59
N ALA A 252 -55.04 20.86 -15.47
CA ALA A 252 -54.18 22.00 -15.81
C ALA A 252 -54.98 23.15 -16.44
N VAL A 253 -55.95 22.85 -17.31
CA VAL A 253 -56.84 23.85 -17.92
C VAL A 253 -57.72 24.51 -16.85
N GLN A 254 -58.28 23.72 -15.92
CA GLN A 254 -59.07 24.23 -14.79
C GLN A 254 -58.26 25.22 -13.93
N LYS A 255 -57.05 24.83 -13.54
CA LYS A 255 -56.13 25.65 -12.72
C LYS A 255 -55.67 26.92 -13.44
N SER A 256 -55.36 26.83 -14.74
CA SER A 256 -54.95 27.99 -15.56
C SER A 256 -56.04 29.07 -15.64
N ALA A 257 -57.30 28.66 -15.80
CA ALA A 257 -58.44 29.56 -15.93
C ALA A 257 -58.79 30.24 -14.60
N LEU A 258 -58.56 29.56 -13.47
CA LEU A 258 -58.75 30.08 -12.12
C LEU A 258 -57.60 31.00 -11.64
N GLY A 259 -56.52 31.13 -12.41
CA GLY A 259 -55.35 31.91 -12.02
C GLY A 259 -54.55 31.30 -10.87
N GLU A 260 -54.59 29.97 -10.69
CA GLU A 260 -53.74 29.27 -9.72
C GLU A 260 -52.24 29.45 -10.04
N LYS A 261 -51.39 29.32 -9.01
CA LYS A 261 -49.93 29.44 -9.17
C LYS A 261 -49.41 28.46 -10.25
N PRO A 262 -48.55 28.91 -11.19
CA PRO A 262 -48.01 28.06 -12.24
C PRO A 262 -47.19 26.88 -11.72
N ASP A 263 -47.52 25.67 -12.19
CA ASP A 263 -46.87 24.40 -11.85
C ASP A 263 -47.24 23.34 -12.93
N PHE A 264 -46.79 22.09 -12.78
CA PHE A 264 -47.08 20.99 -13.71
C PHE A 264 -47.77 19.78 -13.06
N ILE A 265 -48.45 19.00 -13.88
CA ILE A 265 -49.15 17.78 -13.47
C ILE A 265 -49.23 16.78 -14.64
N TYR A 266 -49.37 15.48 -14.32
CA TYR A 266 -49.97 14.56 -15.28
C TYR A 266 -51.49 14.57 -15.10
N ASP A 267 -52.21 15.06 -16.11
CA ASP A 267 -53.66 14.97 -16.19
C ASP A 267 -54.11 14.14 -17.40
N ILE A 268 -55.42 13.91 -17.48
CA ILE A 268 -56.05 13.29 -18.65
C ILE A 268 -56.68 14.42 -19.46
N ASP A 269 -56.33 14.54 -20.72
CA ASP A 269 -56.83 15.63 -21.56
C ASP A 269 -58.22 15.35 -22.18
N PHE A 270 -58.73 16.30 -22.96
CA PHE A 270 -60.01 16.18 -23.68
C PHE A 270 -60.10 15.00 -24.68
N ARG A 271 -58.98 14.35 -25.05
CA ARG A 271 -58.96 13.14 -25.89
C ARG A 271 -59.02 11.86 -25.05
N GLY A 272 -58.93 11.97 -23.72
CA GLY A 272 -58.75 10.83 -22.81
C GLY A 272 -57.30 10.33 -22.72
N VAL A 273 -56.34 11.10 -23.25
CA VAL A 273 -54.91 10.73 -23.25
C VAL A 273 -54.25 11.30 -22.00
N THR A 274 -53.34 10.55 -21.36
CA THR A 274 -52.54 11.09 -20.26
C THR A 274 -51.47 12.02 -20.82
N THR A 275 -51.48 13.28 -20.39
CA THR A 275 -50.56 14.33 -20.83
C THR A 275 -49.72 14.83 -19.67
N LEU A 276 -48.47 15.22 -19.92
CA LEU A 276 -47.73 16.09 -19.01
C LEU A 276 -48.11 17.53 -19.36
N SER A 277 -48.64 18.27 -18.40
CA SER A 277 -49.23 19.60 -18.61
C SER A 277 -48.65 20.62 -17.62
N TYR A 278 -48.16 21.75 -18.12
CA TYR A 278 -47.75 22.93 -17.35
C TYR A 278 -48.79 24.02 -17.52
N TRP A 279 -49.31 24.59 -16.43
CA TRP A 279 -50.29 25.68 -16.50
C TRP A 279 -49.72 27.02 -16.04
N ASN A 280 -50.24 28.10 -16.61
CA ASN A 280 -49.89 29.48 -16.33
C ASN A 280 -51.08 30.40 -16.64
N HIS A 281 -50.96 31.70 -16.39
CA HIS A 281 -52.08 32.64 -16.52
C HIS A 281 -51.61 33.99 -17.05
N ILE A 282 -52.44 34.67 -17.86
CA ILE A 282 -52.18 35.96 -18.50
C ILE A 282 -53.09 37.03 -17.86
N PRO A 283 -52.62 37.76 -16.83
CA PRO A 283 -53.51 38.60 -16.00
C PRO A 283 -54.16 39.77 -16.75
N VAL A 284 -53.56 40.22 -17.86
CA VAL A 284 -54.02 41.39 -18.63
C VAL A 284 -55.37 41.16 -19.32
N VAL A 285 -55.66 39.90 -19.68
CA VAL A 285 -56.88 39.48 -20.41
C VAL A 285 -57.68 38.43 -19.67
N ASP A 286 -57.20 37.99 -18.49
CA ASP A 286 -57.80 36.93 -17.67
C ASP A 286 -57.95 35.62 -18.48
N TRP A 287 -56.83 35.17 -19.06
CA TRP A 287 -56.73 33.95 -19.86
C TRP A 287 -55.77 32.96 -19.20
N GLY A 288 -56.21 31.71 -19.04
CA GLY A 288 -55.33 30.59 -18.72
C GLY A 288 -54.54 30.16 -19.96
N LEU A 289 -53.28 29.75 -19.74
CA LEU A 289 -52.41 29.15 -20.75
C LEU A 289 -51.91 27.80 -20.24
N VAL A 290 -52.01 26.76 -21.06
CA VAL A 290 -51.48 25.42 -20.75
C VAL A 290 -50.58 24.95 -21.89
N VAL A 291 -49.37 24.53 -21.55
CA VAL A 291 -48.44 23.82 -22.45
C VAL A 291 -48.47 22.35 -22.07
N LYS A 292 -48.71 21.44 -23.02
CA LYS A 292 -48.75 20.00 -22.73
C LYS A 292 -48.21 19.12 -23.85
N MET A 293 -47.90 17.87 -23.52
CA MET A 293 -47.42 16.81 -24.44
C MET A 293 -47.94 15.44 -23.99
N ASP A 294 -48.13 14.50 -24.92
CA ASP A 294 -48.57 13.14 -24.62
C ASP A 294 -47.51 12.38 -23.82
N LYS A 295 -47.95 11.70 -22.76
CA LYS A 295 -47.06 10.95 -21.87
C LYS A 295 -46.26 9.88 -22.61
N GLU A 296 -46.77 9.31 -23.69
CA GLU A 296 -46.00 8.35 -24.49
C GLU A 296 -44.78 9.00 -25.14
N GLU A 297 -44.89 10.23 -25.66
CA GLU A 297 -43.77 10.99 -26.23
C GLU A 297 -42.75 11.38 -25.16
N VAL A 298 -43.21 11.89 -24.01
CA VAL A 298 -42.36 12.20 -22.84
C VAL A 298 -41.55 10.96 -22.40
N ASN A 299 -42.10 9.75 -22.54
CA ASN A 299 -41.44 8.51 -22.16
C ASN A 299 -40.64 7.83 -23.30
N GLN A 300 -40.69 8.28 -24.57
CA GLN A 300 -39.92 7.63 -25.65
C GLN A 300 -38.41 7.56 -25.36
N PRO A 301 -37.73 8.62 -24.89
CA PRO A 301 -36.30 8.53 -24.57
C PRO A 301 -36.00 7.54 -23.43
N ILE A 302 -36.97 7.29 -22.54
CA ILE A 302 -36.86 6.29 -21.47
C ILE A 302 -36.98 4.88 -22.05
N TYR A 303 -37.89 4.64 -23.00
CA TYR A 303 -38.03 3.33 -23.64
C TYR A 303 -36.80 2.98 -24.50
N ASP A 304 -36.24 3.94 -25.21
CA ASP A 304 -34.97 3.77 -25.95
C ASP A 304 -33.80 3.49 -25.02
N LEU A 305 -33.73 4.16 -23.87
CA LEU A 305 -32.73 3.91 -22.84
C LEU A 305 -32.87 2.49 -22.25
N VAL A 306 -34.09 2.02 -21.97
CA VAL A 306 -34.36 0.64 -21.51
C VAL A 306 -33.89 -0.37 -22.55
N TRP A 307 -34.19 -0.17 -23.85
CA TRP A 307 -33.68 -1.05 -24.90
C TRP A 307 -32.15 -1.02 -25.04
N THR A 308 -31.54 0.14 -24.80
CA THR A 308 -30.09 0.29 -24.77
C THR A 308 -29.48 -0.49 -23.60
N PHE A 309 -30.07 -0.40 -22.39
CA PHE A 309 -29.67 -1.22 -21.23
C PHE A 309 -29.88 -2.71 -21.46
N VAL A 310 -30.95 -3.15 -22.12
CA VAL A 310 -31.16 -4.58 -22.44
C VAL A 310 -30.07 -5.08 -23.40
N LYS A 311 -29.75 -4.31 -24.45
CA LYS A 311 -28.68 -4.67 -25.41
C LYS A 311 -27.30 -4.71 -24.75
N SER A 312 -26.96 -3.71 -23.93
CA SER A 312 -25.68 -3.68 -23.21
C SER A 312 -25.59 -4.76 -22.14
N SER A 313 -26.68 -5.04 -21.40
CA SER A 313 -26.77 -6.13 -20.43
C SER A 313 -26.50 -7.49 -21.08
N LEU A 314 -27.13 -7.78 -22.22
CA LEU A 314 -26.90 -9.02 -22.97
C LEU A 314 -25.45 -9.13 -23.45
N LEU A 315 -24.85 -8.04 -23.91
CA LEU A 315 -23.44 -8.00 -24.30
C LEU A 315 -22.50 -8.25 -23.10
N ILE A 316 -22.74 -7.60 -21.97
CA ILE A 316 -21.96 -7.77 -20.74
C ILE A 316 -22.07 -9.22 -20.22
N ILE A 317 -23.27 -9.80 -20.21
CA ILE A 317 -23.49 -11.19 -19.79
C ILE A 317 -22.79 -12.17 -20.76
N PHE A 318 -22.83 -11.91 -22.07
CA PHE A 318 -22.12 -12.72 -23.07
C PHE A 318 -20.59 -12.64 -22.91
N LEU A 319 -20.04 -11.44 -22.70
CA LEU A 319 -18.62 -11.23 -22.43
C LEU A 319 -18.20 -11.89 -21.12
N ALA A 320 -18.98 -11.74 -20.05
CA ALA A 320 -18.73 -12.37 -18.75
C ALA A 320 -18.80 -13.90 -18.81
N LEU A 321 -19.77 -14.47 -19.54
CA LEU A 321 -19.84 -15.91 -19.80
C LEU A 321 -18.60 -16.39 -20.58
N THR A 322 -18.20 -15.66 -21.61
CA THR A 322 -17.01 -15.99 -22.42
C THR A 322 -15.74 -15.93 -21.58
N ALA A 323 -15.54 -14.86 -20.82
CA ALA A 323 -14.42 -14.69 -19.91
C ALA A 323 -14.39 -15.78 -18.82
N ALA A 324 -15.54 -16.09 -18.19
CA ALA A 324 -15.64 -17.14 -17.18
C ALA A 324 -15.34 -18.54 -17.75
N LEU A 325 -15.77 -18.83 -18.99
CA LEU A 325 -15.43 -20.09 -19.68
C LEU A 325 -13.93 -20.17 -20.03
N VAL A 326 -13.32 -19.08 -20.50
CA VAL A 326 -11.89 -18.99 -20.78
C VAL A 326 -11.08 -19.16 -19.49
N TYR A 327 -11.40 -18.40 -18.44
CA TYR A 327 -10.72 -18.45 -17.14
C TYR A 327 -10.83 -19.83 -16.48
N SER A 328 -12.03 -20.41 -16.50
CA SER A 328 -12.27 -21.79 -16.04
C SER A 328 -11.43 -22.81 -16.83
N LYS A 329 -11.29 -22.65 -18.15
CA LYS A 329 -10.46 -23.52 -18.98
C LYS A 329 -8.95 -23.33 -18.73
N LEU A 330 -8.50 -22.11 -18.48
CA LEU A 330 -7.10 -21.77 -18.20
C LEU A 330 -6.63 -22.32 -16.85
N LEU A 331 -7.42 -22.19 -15.78
CA LEU A 331 -7.03 -22.68 -14.46
C LEU A 331 -7.28 -24.19 -14.27
N VAL A 332 -8.45 -24.70 -14.67
CA VAL A 332 -8.88 -26.05 -14.30
C VAL A 332 -8.10 -27.13 -15.07
N ARG A 333 -7.68 -26.88 -16.31
CA ARG A 333 -6.95 -27.88 -17.11
C ARG A 333 -5.53 -28.17 -16.56
N PRO A 334 -4.68 -27.17 -16.25
CA PRO A 334 -3.39 -27.40 -15.60
C PRO A 334 -3.51 -28.07 -14.23
N ILE A 335 -4.48 -27.65 -13.39
CA ILE A 335 -4.70 -28.27 -12.06
C ILE A 335 -5.09 -29.75 -12.20
N ILE A 336 -6.00 -30.10 -13.11
CA ILE A 336 -6.34 -31.51 -13.37
C ILE A 336 -5.12 -32.28 -13.89
N TYR A 337 -4.35 -31.71 -14.81
CA TYR A 337 -3.14 -32.35 -15.33
C TYR A 337 -2.10 -32.65 -14.25
N ILE A 338 -1.83 -31.70 -13.34
CA ILE A 338 -0.92 -31.90 -12.21
C ILE A 338 -1.48 -32.96 -11.24
N ASN A 339 -2.78 -32.91 -10.93
CA ASN A 339 -3.45 -33.91 -10.10
C ASN A 339 -3.37 -35.33 -10.71
N ASP A 340 -3.53 -35.46 -12.03
CA ASP A 340 -3.41 -36.75 -12.72
C ASP A 340 -1.97 -37.29 -12.66
N LYS A 341 -0.95 -36.43 -12.74
CA LYS A 341 0.46 -36.81 -12.55
C LYS A 341 0.76 -37.21 -11.09
N LEU A 342 0.25 -36.46 -10.11
CA LEU A 342 0.32 -36.81 -8.69
C LEU A 342 -0.34 -38.17 -8.39
N ASN A 343 -1.46 -38.48 -9.05
CA ASN A 343 -2.17 -39.76 -8.92
C ASN A 343 -1.46 -40.94 -9.62
N LEU A 344 -0.44 -40.68 -10.46
CA LEU A 344 0.50 -41.71 -10.93
C LEU A 344 1.59 -41.95 -9.87
N ILE A 345 2.17 -40.87 -9.33
CA ILE A 345 3.20 -40.92 -8.29
C ILE A 345 2.66 -41.62 -7.03
N SER A 346 1.43 -41.34 -6.61
CA SER A 346 0.79 -42.01 -5.46
C SER A 346 0.53 -43.51 -5.67
N LYS A 347 0.63 -44.01 -6.91
CA LYS A 347 0.56 -45.44 -7.27
C LYS A 347 1.94 -46.05 -7.51
N GLY A 348 3.02 -45.32 -7.20
CA GLY A 348 4.39 -45.75 -7.45
C GLY A 348 4.84 -45.64 -8.92
N VAL A 349 4.04 -45.01 -9.79
CA VAL A 349 4.36 -44.88 -11.23
C VAL A 349 4.96 -43.50 -11.49
N LEU A 350 6.29 -43.46 -11.70
CA LEU A 350 7.02 -42.23 -11.99
C LEU A 350 6.88 -41.85 -13.47
N PRO A 351 6.21 -40.72 -13.82
CA PRO A 351 6.01 -40.34 -15.22
C PRO A 351 7.33 -39.92 -15.89
N GLU A 352 7.48 -40.18 -17.19
CA GLU A 352 8.70 -39.81 -17.94
C GLU A 352 8.94 -38.31 -17.93
N ASN A 353 7.98 -37.52 -18.43
CA ASN A 353 8.04 -36.07 -18.51
C ASN A 353 6.87 -35.40 -17.78
N ILE A 354 7.17 -34.26 -17.13
CA ILE A 354 6.21 -33.29 -16.62
C ILE A 354 6.50 -31.95 -17.29
N GLU A 355 5.67 -31.60 -18.26
CA GLU A 355 5.65 -30.26 -18.86
C GLU A 355 5.10 -29.24 -17.86
N VAL A 356 5.89 -28.20 -17.57
CA VAL A 356 5.45 -26.99 -16.89
C VAL A 356 4.90 -26.04 -17.96
N ARG A 357 3.61 -25.69 -17.88
CA ARG A 357 2.88 -24.99 -18.95
C ARG A 357 2.48 -23.55 -18.62
N SER A 358 2.85 -23.06 -17.43
CA SER A 358 2.64 -21.67 -16.99
C SER A 358 3.84 -21.19 -16.17
N GLN A 359 3.90 -19.89 -15.90
CA GLN A 359 4.86 -19.24 -14.99
C GLN A 359 4.17 -18.60 -13.78
N ASP A 360 2.89 -18.91 -13.57
CA ASP A 360 2.11 -18.58 -12.38
C ASP A 360 2.31 -19.63 -11.27
N GLU A 361 1.54 -19.55 -10.20
CA GLU A 361 1.57 -20.49 -9.06
C GLU A 361 1.24 -21.94 -9.50
N ILE A 362 0.48 -22.13 -10.59
CA ILE A 362 0.23 -23.46 -11.15
C ILE A 362 1.45 -23.95 -11.95
N GLY A 363 2.21 -23.02 -12.54
CA GLY A 363 3.56 -23.24 -13.04
C GLY A 363 4.52 -23.71 -11.95
N GLU A 364 4.56 -23.02 -10.81
CA GLU A 364 5.37 -23.39 -9.64
C GLU A 364 4.99 -24.77 -9.10
N MET A 365 3.68 -25.05 -8.93
CA MET A 365 3.19 -26.39 -8.59
C MET A 365 3.66 -27.44 -9.62
N GLY A 366 3.64 -27.09 -10.92
CA GLY A 366 4.15 -27.94 -11.99
C GLY A 366 5.65 -28.23 -11.86
N SER A 367 6.46 -27.23 -11.49
CA SER A 367 7.89 -27.41 -11.25
C SER A 367 8.14 -28.26 -10.00
N ALA A 368 7.50 -27.95 -8.88
CA ALA A 368 7.65 -28.73 -7.65
C ALA A 368 7.32 -30.23 -7.85
N VAL A 369 6.28 -30.56 -8.62
CA VAL A 369 5.95 -31.96 -8.96
C VAL A 369 6.94 -32.57 -9.97
N LYS A 370 7.48 -31.78 -10.91
CA LYS A 370 8.56 -32.22 -11.81
C LYS A 370 9.84 -32.55 -11.03
N ASP A 371 10.25 -31.67 -10.13
CA ASP A 371 11.47 -31.79 -9.33
C ASP A 371 11.33 -32.95 -8.33
N LEU A 372 10.15 -33.16 -7.74
CA LEU A 372 9.81 -34.36 -6.97
C LEU A 372 9.93 -35.66 -7.78
N VAL A 373 9.51 -35.68 -9.06
CA VAL A 373 9.68 -36.88 -9.91
C VAL A 373 11.14 -37.11 -10.28
N ILE A 374 11.91 -36.05 -10.51
CA ILE A 374 13.36 -36.16 -10.74
C ILE A 374 14.05 -36.71 -9.50
N ALA A 375 13.67 -36.23 -8.31
CA ALA A 375 14.13 -36.76 -7.02
C ALA A 375 13.88 -38.26 -6.92
N LEU A 376 12.61 -38.67 -6.99
CA LEU A 376 12.20 -40.06 -6.81
C LEU A 376 12.85 -40.99 -7.84
N LYS A 377 13.07 -40.54 -9.09
CA LYS A 377 13.82 -41.33 -10.08
C LYS A 377 15.30 -41.53 -9.69
N ARG A 378 15.97 -40.49 -9.19
CA ARG A 378 17.35 -40.61 -8.69
C ARG A 378 17.42 -41.55 -7.48
N THR A 379 16.49 -41.40 -6.53
CA THR A 379 16.37 -42.24 -5.33
C THR A 379 16.11 -43.71 -5.68
N VAL A 380 15.20 -44.01 -6.62
CA VAL A 380 14.94 -45.36 -7.10
C VAL A 380 16.16 -45.97 -7.79
N ASN A 381 16.86 -45.22 -8.64
CA ASN A 381 18.06 -45.69 -9.31
C ASN A 381 19.19 -46.02 -8.30
N PHE A 382 19.37 -45.16 -7.30
CA PHE A 382 20.34 -45.38 -6.22
C PHE A 382 20.00 -46.62 -5.38
N ALA A 383 18.75 -46.76 -4.95
CA ALA A 383 18.29 -47.95 -4.22
C ALA A 383 18.46 -49.24 -5.04
N HIS A 384 18.25 -49.18 -6.36
CA HIS A 384 18.49 -50.31 -7.26
C HIS A 384 19.99 -50.68 -7.32
N GLN A 385 20.88 -49.71 -7.45
CA GLN A 385 22.34 -49.95 -7.46
C GLN A 385 22.85 -50.55 -6.14
N ILE A 386 22.34 -50.08 -4.98
CA ILE A 386 22.63 -50.70 -3.67
C ILE A 386 22.14 -52.16 -3.65
N GLY A 387 20.93 -52.43 -4.16
CA GLY A 387 20.35 -53.77 -4.22
C GLY A 387 21.09 -54.73 -5.15
N GLU A 388 21.80 -54.22 -6.15
CA GLU A 388 22.70 -54.99 -7.03
C GLU A 388 24.12 -55.15 -6.45
N GLY A 389 24.38 -54.66 -5.23
CA GLY A 389 25.69 -54.74 -4.56
C GLY A 389 26.67 -53.63 -4.96
N ASN A 390 26.24 -52.63 -5.73
CA ASN A 390 27.08 -51.50 -6.10
C ASN A 390 27.05 -50.40 -5.01
N TYR A 391 27.78 -50.63 -3.92
CA TYR A 391 27.90 -49.69 -2.81
C TYR A 391 28.76 -48.45 -3.13
N ALA A 392 29.44 -48.39 -4.28
CA ALA A 392 30.20 -47.22 -4.73
C ALA A 392 29.35 -46.16 -5.45
N ALA A 393 28.02 -46.35 -5.53
CA ALA A 393 27.11 -45.44 -6.21
C ALA A 393 27.10 -44.02 -5.60
N GLU A 394 27.41 -43.02 -6.42
CA GLU A 394 27.27 -41.61 -6.04
C GLU A 394 25.80 -41.19 -5.99
N PHE A 395 25.39 -40.61 -4.86
CA PHE A 395 24.04 -40.07 -4.69
C PHE A 395 24.09 -38.80 -3.84
N THR A 396 23.58 -37.71 -4.41
CA THR A 396 23.39 -36.43 -3.73
C THR A 396 21.91 -36.29 -3.33
N PRO A 397 21.58 -36.18 -2.04
CA PRO A 397 20.22 -35.87 -1.58
C PRO A 397 19.72 -34.54 -2.16
N MET A 398 18.41 -34.40 -2.31
CA MET A 398 17.78 -33.19 -2.88
C MET A 398 18.07 -31.91 -2.10
N SER A 399 18.14 -32.04 -0.78
CA SER A 399 18.48 -31.00 0.18
C SER A 399 19.07 -31.65 1.43
N LYS A 400 19.54 -30.85 2.39
CA LYS A 400 20.01 -31.38 3.68
C LYS A 400 18.89 -32.10 4.45
N ASP A 401 17.64 -31.64 4.28
CA ASP A 401 16.41 -32.20 4.87
C ASP A 401 15.82 -33.41 4.09
N ASP A 402 16.47 -33.94 3.04
CA ASP A 402 15.99 -35.11 2.29
C ASP A 402 16.14 -36.41 3.10
N ASN A 403 15.20 -36.63 4.02
CA ASN A 403 15.16 -37.76 4.94
C ASN A 403 15.21 -39.12 4.22
N LEU A 404 14.60 -39.26 3.04
CA LEU A 404 14.60 -40.51 2.29
C LEU A 404 15.96 -40.76 1.64
N GLY A 405 16.54 -39.74 1.01
CA GLY A 405 17.90 -39.80 0.46
C GLY A 405 18.96 -40.08 1.53
N ASN A 406 18.89 -39.38 2.66
CA ASN A 406 19.81 -39.57 3.79
C ASN A 406 19.67 -40.95 4.45
N ALA A 407 18.43 -41.48 4.59
CA ALA A 407 18.22 -42.83 5.09
C ALA A 407 18.78 -43.91 4.15
N LEU A 408 18.67 -43.73 2.83
CA LEU A 408 19.25 -44.65 1.85
C LEU A 408 20.79 -44.59 1.82
N LEU A 409 21.39 -43.41 2.02
CA LEU A 409 22.85 -43.28 2.22
C LEU A 409 23.29 -44.06 3.47
N SER A 410 22.64 -43.82 4.62
CA SER A 410 22.95 -44.55 5.86
C SER A 410 22.73 -46.07 5.75
N MET A 411 21.71 -46.51 5.00
CA MET A 411 21.45 -47.93 4.72
C MET A 411 22.55 -48.55 3.85
N ARG A 412 22.98 -47.87 2.77
CA ARG A 412 24.13 -48.30 1.95
C ARG A 412 25.37 -48.49 2.82
N ASP A 413 25.71 -47.46 3.59
CA ASP A 413 26.93 -47.43 4.40
C ASP A 413 26.91 -48.56 5.44
N SER A 414 25.75 -48.79 6.08
CA SER A 414 25.55 -49.89 7.04
C SER A 414 25.64 -51.28 6.42
N ILE A 415 25.13 -51.47 5.19
CA ILE A 415 25.18 -52.75 4.48
C ILE A 415 26.61 -53.03 4.00
N GLN A 416 27.29 -52.02 3.48
CA GLN A 416 28.70 -52.10 3.09
C GLN A 416 29.57 -52.49 4.29
N GLU A 417 29.39 -51.84 5.45
CA GLU A 417 30.10 -52.19 6.68
C GLU A 417 29.79 -53.62 7.19
N ALA A 418 28.60 -54.15 6.95
CA ALA A 418 28.20 -55.48 7.43
C ALA A 418 28.82 -56.59 6.57
N ASP A 419 28.72 -56.50 5.25
CA ASP A 419 29.32 -57.48 4.32
C ASP A 419 30.86 -57.49 4.43
N GLU A 420 31.47 -56.33 4.68
CA GLU A 420 32.88 -56.22 4.97
C GLU A 420 33.32 -56.89 6.29
N ARG A 421 32.41 -57.25 7.22
CA ARG A 421 32.76 -57.92 8.50
C ARG A 421 32.65 -59.43 8.42
N ASP A 422 31.55 -59.97 7.90
CA ASP A 422 31.32 -61.44 7.93
C ASP A 422 32.33 -62.21 7.07
N ASN A 423 32.72 -61.66 5.92
CA ASN A 423 33.73 -62.24 5.03
C ASN A 423 35.13 -62.35 5.69
N LYS A 424 35.44 -61.49 6.66
CA LYS A 424 36.72 -61.51 7.38
C LYS A 424 36.81 -62.69 8.36
N ARG A 425 35.71 -63.05 9.03
CA ARG A 425 35.71 -63.98 10.18
C ARG A 425 35.94 -65.46 9.79
N ASN A 426 35.34 -65.93 8.70
CA ASN A 426 35.41 -67.35 8.31
C ASN A 426 36.80 -67.78 7.79
N TRP A 427 37.56 -66.85 7.21
CA TRP A 427 38.90 -67.11 6.67
C TRP A 427 39.92 -67.48 7.77
N ILE A 428 39.78 -66.90 8.97
CA ILE A 428 40.66 -67.11 10.12
C ILE A 428 40.61 -68.56 10.64
N VAL A 429 39.41 -69.06 10.93
CA VAL A 429 39.21 -70.30 11.72
C VAL A 429 39.82 -71.55 11.04
N THR A 430 39.73 -71.64 9.71
CA THR A 430 40.20 -72.82 8.98
C THR A 430 41.72 -72.93 8.97
N GLY A 431 42.44 -71.80 8.83
CA GLY A 431 43.92 -71.83 8.78
C GLY A 431 44.58 -72.17 10.14
N VAL A 432 43.90 -71.89 11.26
CA VAL A 432 44.38 -72.23 12.62
C VAL A 432 44.44 -73.76 12.82
N ALA A 433 43.50 -74.50 12.22
CA ALA A 433 43.44 -75.95 12.31
C ALA A 433 44.58 -76.65 11.54
N GLU A 434 44.93 -76.13 10.35
CA GLU A 434 45.96 -76.69 9.48
C GLU A 434 47.38 -76.57 10.08
N ILE A 435 47.75 -75.38 10.57
CA ILE A 435 49.08 -75.18 11.19
C ILE A 435 49.25 -76.01 12.46
N SER A 436 48.15 -76.27 13.19
CA SER A 436 48.14 -77.10 14.40
C SER A 436 48.50 -78.57 14.16
N GLN A 437 48.62 -79.01 12.90
CA GLN A 437 49.15 -80.32 12.52
C GLN A 437 50.65 -80.26 12.18
N ILE A 438 51.12 -79.18 11.53
CA ILE A 438 52.53 -78.91 11.23
C ILE A 438 53.36 -78.82 12.52
N LEU A 439 52.85 -78.09 13.52
CA LEU A 439 53.51 -77.87 14.82
C LEU A 439 53.73 -79.15 15.66
N ARG A 440 53.20 -80.32 15.22
CA ARG A 440 53.35 -81.61 15.94
C ARG A 440 54.40 -82.54 15.34
N LEU A 441 55.06 -82.15 14.25
CA LEU A 441 55.97 -83.01 13.49
C LEU A 441 57.47 -82.64 13.63
N HIS A 442 57.79 -81.48 14.20
CA HIS A 442 59.16 -80.97 14.37
C HIS A 442 59.52 -80.80 15.84
N ASN A 443 60.80 -81.06 16.19
CA ASN A 443 61.30 -81.03 17.57
C ASN A 443 62.45 -80.04 17.79
N ASP A 444 62.90 -79.34 16.75
CA ASP A 444 63.96 -78.33 16.78
C ASP A 444 63.47 -77.02 16.18
N LEU A 445 64.09 -75.91 16.62
CA LEU A 445 63.66 -74.56 16.26
C LEU A 445 63.79 -74.26 14.76
N GLU A 446 64.85 -74.75 14.12
CA GLU A 446 65.17 -74.47 12.71
C GLU A 446 64.21 -75.20 11.75
N GLY A 447 63.97 -76.50 11.96
CA GLY A 447 63.00 -77.28 11.20
C GLY A 447 61.57 -76.77 11.36
N LEU A 448 61.14 -76.55 12.60
CA LEU A 448 59.82 -75.98 12.92
C LEU A 448 59.63 -74.62 12.26
N GLY A 449 60.61 -73.73 12.40
CA GLY A 449 60.54 -72.36 11.90
C GLY A 449 60.34 -72.29 10.39
N ASN A 450 61.02 -73.13 9.62
CA ASN A 450 60.97 -73.08 8.15
C ASN A 450 59.61 -73.50 7.59
N GLU A 451 58.99 -74.58 8.08
CA GLU A 451 57.65 -74.96 7.64
C GLU A 451 56.56 -74.00 8.15
N VAL A 452 56.68 -73.51 9.38
CA VAL A 452 55.75 -72.52 9.94
C VAL A 452 55.77 -71.22 9.15
N ILE A 453 56.97 -70.68 8.86
CA ILE A 453 57.08 -69.47 8.06
C ILE A 453 56.64 -69.71 6.63
N ALA A 454 57.01 -70.82 5.98
CA ALA A 454 56.52 -71.12 4.64
C ALA A 454 54.98 -71.13 4.59
N PHE A 455 54.33 -71.87 5.49
CA PHE A 455 52.87 -71.96 5.56
C PHE A 455 52.22 -70.59 5.81
N VAL A 456 52.63 -69.85 6.84
CA VAL A 456 51.95 -68.58 7.18
C VAL A 456 52.25 -67.50 6.13
N THR A 457 53.46 -67.45 5.58
CA THR A 457 53.84 -66.52 4.51
C THR A 457 52.94 -66.72 3.29
N GLU A 458 52.78 -67.96 2.84
CA GLU A 458 51.87 -68.31 1.74
C GLU A 458 50.40 -68.00 2.10
N LYS A 459 49.96 -68.36 3.32
CA LYS A 459 48.56 -68.21 3.75
C LYS A 459 48.09 -66.76 3.79
N ILE A 460 48.93 -65.82 4.26
CA ILE A 460 48.58 -64.39 4.32
C ILE A 460 49.03 -63.60 3.07
N ASN A 461 49.47 -64.33 2.04
CA ASN A 461 49.99 -63.82 0.76
C ASN A 461 51.14 -62.81 0.93
N ALA A 462 51.97 -63.06 1.92
CA ALA A 462 53.24 -62.39 2.10
C ALA A 462 54.25 -62.89 1.05
N ILE A 463 55.14 -62.00 0.61
CA ILE A 463 56.21 -62.33 -0.32
C ILE A 463 57.46 -62.85 0.37
N GLN A 464 57.63 -62.51 1.64
CA GLN A 464 58.69 -62.97 2.52
C GLN A 464 58.10 -63.17 3.90
N GLY A 465 58.66 -64.11 4.64
CA GLY A 465 58.41 -64.22 6.07
C GLY A 465 59.69 -64.56 6.78
N ALA A 466 59.71 -64.27 8.07
CA ALA A 466 60.83 -64.52 8.95
C ALA A 466 60.31 -64.83 10.37
N PHE A 467 60.88 -65.83 11.01
CA PHE A 467 60.53 -66.19 12.38
C PHE A 467 61.72 -65.96 13.30
N TYR A 468 61.46 -65.32 14.43
CA TYR A 468 62.47 -64.88 15.38
C TYR A 468 62.21 -65.45 16.78
N THR A 469 63.26 -65.82 17.51
CA THR A 469 63.12 -66.51 18.81
C THR A 469 64.06 -65.99 19.90
N ILE A 470 63.58 -65.95 21.14
CA ILE A 470 64.25 -65.26 22.26
C ILE A 470 65.50 -66.04 22.75
N ASN A 471 66.72 -65.58 22.48
CA ASN A 471 67.95 -66.19 22.97
C ASN A 471 68.23 -65.68 24.40
N GLU A 472 68.26 -66.59 25.37
CA GLU A 472 67.98 -66.29 26.78
C GLU A 472 69.25 -66.33 27.67
N LEU A 473 69.51 -65.26 28.44
CA LEU A 473 70.67 -65.05 29.33
C LEU A 473 70.15 -64.56 30.69
N ASP A 474 70.08 -65.38 31.75
CA ASP A 474 69.48 -65.25 33.13
C ASP A 474 68.64 -64.04 33.66
N ASN A 475 68.57 -62.86 33.02
CA ASN A 475 67.58 -61.78 33.23
C ASN A 475 66.55 -61.68 32.08
N GLU A 476 65.37 -61.10 32.32
CA GLU A 476 64.27 -61.07 31.33
C GLU A 476 64.17 -59.78 30.48
N SER A 477 64.88 -58.71 30.84
CA SER A 477 64.79 -57.41 30.14
C SER A 477 65.71 -57.25 28.91
N GLU A 478 66.65 -58.16 28.67
CA GLU A 478 67.78 -57.96 27.74
C GLU A 478 67.79 -58.89 26.50
N ALA A 479 66.73 -59.65 26.26
CA ALA A 479 66.80 -60.77 25.32
C ALA A 479 66.71 -60.38 23.81
N LEU A 480 67.34 -61.20 22.97
CA LEU A 480 67.44 -61.06 21.51
C LEU A 480 66.56 -62.09 20.78
N PHE A 481 65.74 -61.66 19.84
CA PHE A 481 64.95 -62.48 18.93
C PHE A 481 65.75 -62.80 17.65
N GLU A 482 66.42 -63.96 17.61
CA GLU A 482 67.26 -64.37 16.48
C GLU A 482 66.46 -64.97 15.33
N MET A 483 66.82 -64.68 14.06
CA MET A 483 66.10 -65.22 12.89
C MET A 483 66.41 -66.71 12.70
N VAL A 484 65.40 -67.54 12.92
CA VAL A 484 65.49 -69.00 12.86
C VAL A 484 65.18 -69.54 11.47
N ALA A 485 64.28 -68.85 10.76
CA ALA A 485 63.75 -69.28 9.48
C ALA A 485 63.31 -68.10 8.63
N CYS A 486 63.40 -68.24 7.31
CA CYS A 486 62.86 -67.26 6.37
C CYS A 486 62.36 -67.92 5.08
N TYR A 487 61.48 -67.22 4.37
CA TYR A 487 60.91 -67.66 3.09
C TYR A 487 61.15 -66.62 1.99
N ALA A 488 61.47 -67.09 0.77
CA ALA A 488 61.67 -66.29 -0.45
C ALA A 488 62.70 -65.12 -0.39
N TYR A 489 63.72 -65.22 0.48
CA TYR A 489 64.86 -64.29 0.54
C TYR A 489 65.91 -64.55 -0.58
N GLN A 490 65.62 -64.13 -1.82
CA GLN A 490 66.49 -64.37 -3.00
C GLN A 490 67.74 -63.47 -3.09
N LYS A 491 68.64 -63.52 -2.10
CA LYS A 491 70.09 -63.27 -2.24
C LYS A 491 70.78 -63.71 -0.94
N LYS A 492 71.71 -64.67 -1.02
CA LYS A 492 72.47 -65.29 0.12
C LYS A 492 73.42 -64.35 0.89
N LYS A 493 73.09 -63.05 0.99
CA LYS A 493 73.89 -62.01 1.67
C LYS A 493 73.21 -61.43 2.92
N TYR A 494 71.96 -61.79 3.20
CA TYR A 494 71.13 -61.21 4.26
C TYR A 494 70.54 -62.24 5.25
N TYR A 495 71.16 -63.42 5.36
CA TYR A 495 70.66 -64.60 6.11
C TYR A 495 70.81 -64.51 7.65
N LYS A 496 70.95 -63.31 8.21
CA LYS A 496 71.04 -63.03 9.66
C LYS A 496 70.53 -61.61 9.93
N LYS A 497 69.35 -61.50 10.52
CA LYS A 497 68.78 -60.27 11.06
C LYS A 497 68.08 -60.63 12.37
N ASP A 498 68.75 -60.39 13.48
CA ASP A 498 68.23 -60.63 14.82
C ASP A 498 67.67 -59.30 15.38
N PHE A 499 66.65 -59.36 16.25
CA PHE A 499 65.87 -58.20 16.70
C PHE A 499 65.78 -58.13 18.23
N LYS A 500 65.65 -56.96 18.86
CA LYS A 500 65.49 -56.87 20.34
C LYS A 500 64.04 -56.65 20.76
N PHE A 501 63.67 -57.02 22.00
CA PHE A 501 62.40 -56.63 22.62
C PHE A 501 62.19 -55.10 22.45
N ALA A 502 61.01 -54.69 21.97
CA ALA A 502 60.64 -53.34 21.49
C ALA A 502 61.09 -52.88 20.07
N GLU A 503 61.75 -53.69 19.24
CA GLU A 503 62.44 -53.25 18.00
C GLU A 503 61.94 -53.85 16.66
N GLY A 504 62.58 -53.48 15.54
CA GLY A 504 62.12 -53.76 14.18
C GLY A 504 60.69 -53.29 14.02
N LEU A 505 59.85 -54.19 13.56
CA LEU A 505 58.49 -54.28 14.09
C LEU A 505 58.33 -55.57 14.93
N VAL A 506 59.38 -56.39 14.94
CA VAL A 506 59.48 -57.74 15.47
C VAL A 506 59.35 -57.65 16.98
N GLY A 507 60.35 -57.09 17.64
CA GLY A 507 60.25 -56.83 19.06
C GLY A 507 59.28 -55.73 19.46
N GLN A 508 58.92 -54.77 18.60
CA GLN A 508 57.96 -53.72 19.00
C GLN A 508 56.62 -54.39 19.38
N CYS A 509 56.22 -55.40 18.61
CA CYS A 509 55.08 -56.25 18.95
C CYS A 509 55.34 -57.11 20.22
N ALA A 510 56.58 -57.53 20.49
CA ALA A 510 56.92 -58.23 21.74
C ALA A 510 56.73 -57.35 22.99
N ALA A 511 57.10 -56.07 22.93
CA ALA A 511 57.04 -55.17 24.08
C ALA A 511 55.63 -54.65 24.36
N GLU A 512 54.86 -54.40 23.31
CA GLU A 512 53.42 -54.12 23.43
C GLU A 512 52.63 -55.37 23.86
N GLN A 513 53.23 -56.55 23.75
CA GLN A 513 52.59 -57.86 23.92
C GLN A 513 51.32 -58.01 23.06
N ASP A 514 51.30 -57.26 21.96
CA ASP A 514 50.22 -57.18 20.99
C ASP A 514 50.81 -56.99 19.58
N ILE A 515 49.96 -57.06 18.57
CA ILE A 515 50.38 -57.12 17.17
C ILE A 515 50.66 -55.76 16.60
N ILE A 516 51.71 -55.71 15.77
CA ILE A 516 51.99 -54.57 14.92
C ILE A 516 51.84 -54.92 13.45
N LEU A 517 51.16 -54.01 12.75
CA LEU A 517 51.09 -53.93 11.30
C LEU A 517 51.75 -52.62 10.87
N ARG A 518 52.64 -52.63 9.86
CA ARG A 518 53.16 -51.41 9.25
C ARG A 518 53.14 -51.44 7.73
N THR A 519 53.23 -50.22 7.20
CA THR A 519 53.16 -49.85 5.77
C THR A 519 54.21 -50.57 4.91
N GLU A 520 54.30 -50.27 3.62
CA GLU A 520 55.05 -49.11 3.14
C GLU A 520 56.11 -48.61 4.16
N ILE A 521 57.38 -48.84 3.83
CA ILE A 521 58.59 -48.78 4.69
C ILE A 521 59.85 -48.54 3.83
N PRO A 522 60.01 -49.22 2.65
CA PRO A 522 61.20 -49.41 1.82
C PRO A 522 62.41 -48.48 1.76
N GLU A 523 63.02 -48.07 2.88
CA GLU A 523 64.48 -47.99 3.04
C GLU A 523 65.13 -49.38 2.80
N ASP A 524 65.64 -50.03 3.84
CA ASP A 524 66.51 -51.21 3.69
C ASP A 524 65.79 -52.54 3.34
N TYR A 525 64.47 -52.65 3.57
CA TYR A 525 63.80 -53.95 3.49
C TYR A 525 63.87 -54.56 2.08
N VAL A 526 64.20 -55.84 2.05
CA VAL A 526 64.78 -56.51 0.88
C VAL A 526 63.94 -56.38 -0.38
N THR A 527 64.57 -55.82 -1.41
CA THR A 527 64.10 -55.98 -2.78
C THR A 527 64.13 -57.44 -3.19
N ILE A 528 62.99 -57.97 -3.64
CA ILE A 528 62.96 -59.22 -4.37
C ILE A 528 63.40 -58.92 -5.80
N THR A 529 64.57 -59.45 -6.19
CA THR A 529 65.05 -59.37 -7.56
C THR A 529 64.23 -60.28 -8.46
N SER A 530 63.24 -59.73 -9.15
CA SER A 530 62.56 -60.47 -10.23
C SER A 530 63.36 -60.35 -11.52
N GLY A 531 63.67 -61.49 -12.16
CA GLY A 531 64.52 -61.57 -13.36
C GLY A 531 63.97 -60.92 -14.65
N ILE A 532 62.96 -60.06 -14.53
CA ILE A 532 62.30 -59.33 -15.63
C ILE A 532 62.13 -57.85 -15.26
N LEU A 533 61.57 -57.57 -14.08
CA LEU A 533 61.17 -56.23 -13.62
C LEU A 533 62.22 -55.54 -12.74
N GLY A 534 63.29 -56.25 -12.37
CA GLY A 534 64.33 -55.75 -11.48
C GLY A 534 64.01 -55.98 -10.00
N ASP A 535 64.80 -55.32 -9.16
CA ASP A 535 64.72 -55.35 -7.70
C ASP A 535 63.50 -54.54 -7.20
N GLN A 536 62.49 -55.23 -6.62
CA GLN A 536 61.22 -54.61 -6.18
C GLN A 536 60.94 -54.84 -4.69
N LYS A 537 60.51 -53.80 -3.96
CA LYS A 537 60.40 -53.78 -2.48
C LYS A 537 58.99 -54.12 -1.96
N PRO A 538 58.85 -54.98 -0.92
CA PRO A 538 57.59 -55.11 -0.19
C PRO A 538 57.10 -53.77 0.34
N SER A 539 55.80 -53.69 0.53
CA SER A 539 55.04 -52.49 0.92
C SER A 539 53.97 -52.84 1.97
N CYS A 540 54.25 -53.85 2.79
CA CYS A 540 53.69 -54.07 4.11
C CYS A 540 54.53 -55.05 4.90
N ILE A 541 54.48 -54.95 6.23
CA ILE A 541 55.02 -55.96 7.14
C ILE A 541 54.08 -56.13 8.34
N VAL A 542 53.69 -57.36 8.72
CA VAL A 542 52.90 -57.67 9.94
C VAL A 542 53.68 -58.59 10.89
N LEU A 543 53.70 -58.21 12.18
CA LEU A 543 54.62 -58.76 13.18
C LEU A 543 53.93 -59.00 14.52
N ILE A 544 54.10 -60.22 15.02
CA ILE A 544 53.12 -60.85 15.92
C ILE A 544 53.78 -61.63 17.05
N PRO A 545 53.49 -61.33 18.33
CA PRO A 545 54.26 -61.83 19.45
C PRO A 545 53.79 -63.21 19.90
N LEU A 546 54.74 -64.07 20.21
CA LEU A 546 54.49 -65.44 20.62
C LEU A 546 54.48 -65.52 22.15
N LEU A 547 53.30 -65.39 22.75
CA LEU A 547 53.08 -65.24 24.20
C LEU A 547 52.58 -66.51 24.91
N ILE A 548 53.07 -66.75 26.13
CA ILE A 548 52.51 -67.68 27.13
C ILE A 548 52.66 -67.04 28.50
N ASP A 549 51.62 -67.08 29.34
CA ASP A 549 51.67 -66.66 30.75
C ASP A 549 52.39 -65.31 30.93
N GLU A 550 52.05 -64.34 30.07
CA GLU A 550 52.62 -62.98 29.98
C GLU A 550 54.12 -62.88 29.64
N LYS A 551 54.73 -63.95 29.13
CA LYS A 551 56.12 -63.98 28.62
C LYS A 551 56.19 -64.26 27.11
N VAL A 552 57.04 -63.51 26.39
CA VAL A 552 57.25 -63.64 24.93
C VAL A 552 58.38 -64.62 24.63
N TYR A 553 58.16 -65.57 23.73
CA TYR A 553 59.14 -66.60 23.33
C TYR A 553 59.69 -66.43 21.91
N GLY A 554 59.07 -65.59 21.11
CA GLY A 554 59.48 -65.26 19.76
C GLY A 554 58.51 -64.30 19.11
N ILE A 555 58.77 -63.94 17.85
CA ILE A 555 57.89 -63.15 17.00
C ILE A 555 57.90 -63.72 15.60
N LEU A 556 56.75 -63.70 14.94
CA LEU A 556 56.66 -63.95 13.50
C LEU A 556 56.58 -62.64 12.76
N GLU A 557 57.29 -62.55 11.64
CA GLU A 557 57.20 -61.48 10.67
C GLU A 557 56.79 -62.03 9.32
N PHE A 558 55.98 -61.24 8.64
CA PHE A 558 55.66 -61.45 7.25
C PHE A 558 55.71 -60.12 6.54
N ALA A 559 56.36 -60.05 5.38
CA ALA A 559 56.40 -58.90 4.51
C ALA A 559 55.69 -59.22 3.20
N GLY A 560 54.82 -58.33 2.73
CA GLY A 560 54.07 -58.45 1.48
C GLY A 560 54.27 -57.18 0.65
N PHE A 561 53.84 -57.17 -0.62
CA PHE A 561 53.81 -55.93 -1.41
C PHE A 561 52.62 -55.02 -1.03
N THR A 562 51.72 -55.43 -0.15
CA THR A 562 50.38 -54.85 -0.03
C THR A 562 49.84 -54.99 1.38
N LYS A 563 49.54 -53.86 2.05
CA LYS A 563 49.04 -53.77 3.44
C LYS A 563 48.28 -55.01 3.90
N PHE A 564 48.87 -55.80 4.81
CA PHE A 564 48.14 -56.92 5.42
C PHE A 564 46.86 -56.38 6.06
N SER A 565 45.76 -57.07 5.82
CA SER A 565 44.46 -56.65 6.33
C SER A 565 44.40 -56.83 7.86
N PRO A 566 43.49 -56.11 8.56
CA PRO A 566 43.17 -56.39 9.96
C PRO A 566 42.85 -57.88 10.23
N THR A 567 42.38 -58.60 9.22
CA THR A 567 42.08 -60.03 9.27
C THR A 567 43.34 -60.91 9.18
N HIS A 568 44.33 -60.51 8.38
CA HIS A 568 45.63 -61.20 8.32
C HIS A 568 46.39 -61.05 9.66
N ILE A 569 46.30 -59.87 10.29
CA ILE A 569 46.74 -59.61 11.67
C ILE A 569 46.07 -60.59 12.64
N GLU A 570 44.73 -60.58 12.68
CA GLU A 570 43.93 -61.34 13.64
C GLU A 570 44.11 -62.87 13.47
N PHE A 571 44.24 -63.35 12.23
CA PHE A 571 44.57 -64.74 11.93
C PHE A 571 45.89 -65.19 12.55
N VAL A 572 46.94 -64.40 12.31
CA VAL A 572 48.26 -64.74 12.81
C VAL A 572 48.34 -64.50 14.33
N LYS A 573 47.45 -63.66 14.93
CA LYS A 573 47.24 -63.56 16.39
C LYS A 573 46.85 -64.90 17.01
N GLU A 574 45.80 -65.54 16.49
CA GLU A 574 45.30 -66.82 17.02
C GLU A 574 46.35 -67.92 16.91
N ILE A 575 47.08 -67.95 15.80
CA ILE A 575 48.19 -68.88 15.57
C ILE A 575 49.39 -68.59 16.47
N SER A 576 49.66 -67.31 16.80
CA SER A 576 50.81 -66.88 17.61
C SER A 576 50.85 -67.58 18.96
N VAL A 577 49.68 -67.73 19.61
CA VAL A 577 49.55 -68.36 20.93
C VAL A 577 49.87 -69.87 20.87
N ILE A 578 49.55 -70.53 19.76
CA ILE A 578 49.81 -71.97 19.55
C ILE A 578 51.29 -72.19 19.23
N ILE A 579 51.87 -71.33 18.39
CA ILE A 579 53.30 -71.37 18.06
C ILE A 579 54.13 -71.06 19.31
N ALA A 580 53.77 -70.04 20.10
CA ALA A 580 54.42 -69.70 21.36
C ALA A 580 54.56 -70.92 22.28
N ARG A 581 53.46 -71.64 22.50
CA ARG A 581 53.41 -72.88 23.28
C ARG A 581 54.37 -73.96 22.78
N THR A 582 54.60 -74.02 21.47
CA THR A 582 55.59 -74.93 20.89
C THR A 582 57.01 -74.39 21.04
N ILE A 583 57.25 -73.08 20.82
CA ILE A 583 58.55 -72.44 21.01
C ILE A 583 59.05 -72.62 22.45
N PHE A 584 58.21 -72.35 23.45
CA PHE A 584 58.54 -72.49 24.87
C PHE A 584 59.00 -73.90 25.22
N ASN A 585 58.28 -74.92 24.73
CA ASN A 585 58.66 -76.32 24.90
C ASN A 585 60.02 -76.67 24.24
N ILE A 586 60.52 -75.86 23.30
CA ILE A 586 61.85 -76.02 22.68
C ILE A 586 62.91 -75.11 23.35
N LYS A 587 62.59 -73.85 23.69
CA LYS A 587 63.47 -72.86 24.35
C LYS A 587 63.81 -73.20 25.80
N VAL A 588 62.91 -73.89 26.51
CA VAL A 588 63.22 -74.49 27.82
C VAL A 588 64.32 -75.56 27.70
N ASN A 589 64.53 -76.14 26.52
CA ASN A 589 65.70 -76.98 26.22
C ASN A 589 66.94 -76.16 25.74
N GLU A 590 66.88 -74.81 25.67
CA GLU A 590 67.88 -73.95 25.01
C GLU A 590 68.43 -72.76 25.85
N ARG A 591 67.69 -72.13 26.81
CA ARG A 591 68.26 -71.12 27.77
C ARG A 591 69.43 -71.68 28.60
N THR A 592 69.61 -72.98 28.56
CA THR A 592 70.69 -73.77 29.13
C THR A 592 72.14 -73.37 28.67
N VAL A 593 72.47 -72.12 28.25
CA VAL A 593 73.79 -71.74 27.62
C VAL A 593 74.46 -70.34 27.85
N LYS A 594 73.98 -69.19 27.32
CA LYS A 594 74.81 -68.28 26.44
C LYS A 594 75.10 -66.78 26.84
N LEU A 595 75.49 -66.40 28.07
CA LEU A 595 75.62 -64.96 28.48
C LEU A 595 76.76 -64.13 27.80
N LEU A 596 76.57 -62.83 27.39
CA LEU A 596 77.53 -61.99 26.60
C LEU A 596 77.65 -60.42 26.87
N GLU A 597 77.31 -59.48 25.94
CA GLU A 597 78.12 -58.23 25.63
C GLU A 597 77.54 -56.77 25.87
N GLU A 598 77.66 -55.79 24.90
CA GLU A 598 78.28 -54.45 25.14
C GLU A 598 77.46 -53.11 25.06
N SER A 599 76.81 -52.76 23.92
CA SER A 599 77.12 -51.46 23.25
C SER A 599 76.19 -50.20 23.41
N GLN A 600 76.75 -48.98 23.24
CA GLN A 600 76.11 -47.63 23.40
C GLN A 600 76.94 -46.47 22.74
N LYS A 601 76.36 -45.31 22.26
CA LYS A 601 77.21 -44.10 21.92
C LYS A 601 76.70 -42.63 21.70
N MET A 602 75.72 -42.29 20.85
CA MET A 602 75.80 -41.07 19.96
C MET A 602 74.62 -40.05 20.01
N SER A 603 74.84 -38.71 19.85
CA SER A 603 73.74 -37.69 19.81
C SER A 603 73.95 -36.22 19.28
N GLU A 604 75.03 -35.77 18.59
CA GLU A 604 75.45 -34.32 18.68
C GLU A 604 75.26 -33.27 17.52
N GLU A 605 74.96 -33.56 16.23
CA GLU A 605 75.35 -32.63 15.11
C GLU A 605 74.40 -31.48 14.60
N LEU A 606 73.10 -31.39 14.95
CA LEU A 606 72.07 -30.81 14.03
C LEU A 606 71.77 -29.28 14.00
N LYS A 607 72.54 -28.37 14.63
CA LYS A 607 71.97 -27.08 15.16
C LYS A 607 72.19 -25.72 14.44
N MET A 608 72.81 -25.61 13.25
CA MET A 608 73.56 -24.39 12.87
C MET A 608 73.02 -23.43 11.75
N GLN A 609 71.80 -23.58 11.20
CA GLN A 609 71.53 -23.09 9.80
C GLN A 609 70.62 -21.85 9.55
N GLN A 610 70.15 -21.06 10.53
CA GLN A 610 68.87 -20.33 10.40
C GLN A 610 68.86 -18.77 10.19
N GLU A 611 69.97 -18.02 10.29
CA GLU A 611 69.92 -16.57 10.65
C GLU A 611 69.86 -15.50 9.52
N ILE A 612 70.09 -15.83 8.24
CA ILE A 612 70.59 -14.82 7.24
C ILE A 612 69.54 -13.88 6.59
N LEU A 613 68.23 -14.15 6.66
CA LEU A 613 67.25 -13.60 5.69
C LEU A 613 66.69 -12.17 5.94
N ARG A 614 67.04 -11.45 7.02
CA ARG A 614 66.20 -10.34 7.54
C ARG A 614 66.43 -8.91 6.99
N GLN A 615 67.47 -8.63 6.20
CA GLN A 615 68.02 -7.25 6.08
C GLN A 615 67.56 -6.36 4.92
N ASN A 616 66.87 -6.84 3.89
CA ASN A 616 66.77 -6.13 2.58
C ASN A 616 65.58 -5.18 2.36
N ALA A 617 64.77 -4.84 3.38
CA ALA A 617 63.41 -4.30 3.16
C ALA A 617 63.21 -2.77 3.31
N GLU A 618 64.17 -2.00 3.83
CA GLU A 618 63.89 -0.69 4.45
C GLU A 618 64.16 0.57 3.57
N GLU A 619 64.67 0.44 2.34
CA GLU A 619 65.34 1.58 1.64
C GLU A 619 64.48 2.44 0.69
N MET A 620 63.21 2.12 0.43
CA MET A 620 62.52 2.57 -0.81
C MET A 620 61.67 3.87 -0.72
N GLU A 621 61.43 4.45 0.46
CA GLU A 621 60.26 5.33 0.70
C GLU A 621 60.49 6.86 0.51
N ALA A 622 61.74 7.34 0.48
CA ALA A 622 62.07 8.73 0.84
C ALA A 622 62.09 9.83 -0.25
N THR A 623 61.61 9.61 -1.49
CA THR A 623 62.02 10.45 -2.65
C THR A 623 60.98 11.43 -3.26
N GLN A 624 59.73 11.49 -2.77
CA GLN A 624 58.63 12.13 -3.54
C GLN A 624 58.35 13.64 -3.32
N GLU A 625 58.91 14.32 -2.30
CA GLU A 625 58.24 15.51 -1.72
C GLU A 625 58.70 16.91 -2.24
N GLU A 626 59.79 17.02 -3.00
CA GLU A 626 60.51 18.30 -3.19
C GLU A 626 59.92 19.29 -4.23
N LEU A 627 59.08 18.83 -5.17
CA LEU A 627 58.93 19.48 -6.49
C LEU A 627 58.06 20.77 -6.59
N LYS A 628 57.46 21.28 -5.50
CA LYS A 628 56.21 22.07 -5.58
C LYS A 628 56.28 23.61 -5.43
N ARG A 629 57.44 24.23 -5.20
CA ARG A 629 57.53 25.60 -4.60
C ARG A 629 57.78 26.82 -5.53
N THR A 630 58.00 26.65 -6.84
CA THR A 630 58.78 27.65 -7.62
C THR A 630 58.00 28.75 -8.38
N ASN A 631 56.66 28.73 -8.44
CA ASN A 631 55.90 29.42 -9.51
C ASN A 631 55.49 30.92 -9.32
N HIS A 632 55.69 31.56 -8.17
CA HIS A 632 54.80 32.68 -7.76
C HIS A 632 55.25 34.15 -8.07
N ARG A 633 56.35 34.42 -8.79
CA ARG A 633 57.07 35.71 -8.67
C ARG A 633 57.09 36.66 -9.89
N LEU A 634 56.12 36.59 -10.82
CA LEU A 634 56.34 37.11 -12.19
C LEU A 634 55.55 38.37 -12.63
N GLU A 635 54.42 38.70 -12.00
CA GLU A 635 53.39 39.54 -12.67
C GLU A 635 53.33 41.02 -12.24
N GLU A 636 54.40 41.55 -11.62
CA GLU A 636 54.56 42.99 -11.29
C GLU A 636 54.70 43.91 -12.53
N GLN A 637 54.45 43.43 -13.75
CA GLN A 637 54.74 44.15 -15.01
C GLN A 637 53.59 45.00 -15.57
N ILE A 638 53.35 46.13 -14.88
CA ILE A 638 53.36 47.47 -15.50
C ILE A 638 52.26 47.77 -16.56
N GLU A 639 51.23 48.59 -16.33
CA GLU A 639 51.14 49.96 -15.77
C GLU A 639 51.44 51.11 -16.78
N GLU A 640 52.04 50.84 -17.95
CA GLU A 640 52.39 51.90 -18.95
C GLU A 640 51.22 52.30 -19.90
N VAL A 641 50.25 51.42 -20.15
CA VAL A 641 49.15 51.65 -21.13
C VAL A 641 48.12 52.69 -20.67
N ASN A 642 48.07 52.96 -19.36
CA ASN A 642 46.98 53.60 -18.59
C ASN A 642 46.56 55.05 -18.97
N MET A 643 47.23 55.74 -19.90
CA MET A 643 47.01 57.19 -20.13
C MET A 643 46.33 57.57 -21.46
N THR A 644 46.27 56.68 -22.45
CA THR A 644 45.53 56.95 -23.71
C THR A 644 44.04 56.58 -23.58
N GLN A 645 43.69 55.65 -22.69
CA GLN A 645 42.30 55.29 -22.35
C GLN A 645 41.45 56.53 -21.97
N LYS A 646 42.02 57.40 -21.14
CA LYS A 646 41.34 58.46 -20.36
C LYS A 646 40.51 59.52 -21.11
N ARG A 647 40.59 59.59 -22.44
CA ARG A 647 39.84 60.58 -23.24
C ARG A 647 38.77 59.96 -24.14
N MET A 648 38.93 58.71 -24.53
CA MET A 648 37.84 57.94 -25.16
C MET A 648 36.77 57.66 -24.10
N GLN A 649 37.23 57.25 -22.90
CA GLN A 649 36.43 56.92 -21.71
C GLN A 649 35.25 57.89 -21.48
N VAL A 650 35.51 59.19 -21.31
CA VAL A 650 34.50 60.18 -20.85
C VAL A 650 33.25 60.31 -21.73
N PHE A 651 33.36 60.18 -23.07
CA PHE A 651 32.19 60.23 -23.94
C PHE A 651 31.35 58.96 -23.87
N LEU A 652 32.03 57.84 -23.68
CA LEU A 652 31.41 56.53 -23.64
C LEU A 652 30.86 56.21 -22.22
N GLU A 653 31.43 56.81 -21.17
CA GLU A 653 30.97 56.77 -19.77
C GLU A 653 29.54 57.33 -19.58
N ASN A 654 29.07 58.21 -20.49
CA ASN A 654 27.83 58.97 -20.34
C ASN A 654 26.71 58.55 -21.34
N ALA A 655 26.85 57.41 -22.02
CA ALA A 655 25.79 56.89 -22.91
C ALA A 655 24.68 56.17 -22.13
N SER A 656 23.42 56.28 -22.57
CA SER A 656 22.25 55.66 -21.91
C SER A 656 21.98 54.20 -22.31
N GLU A 657 22.85 53.62 -23.14
CA GLU A 657 22.81 52.24 -23.60
C GLU A 657 24.23 51.67 -23.50
N VAL A 658 24.34 50.36 -23.33
CA VAL A 658 25.61 49.64 -23.32
C VAL A 658 25.89 49.14 -24.74
N ILE A 659 26.99 49.59 -25.35
CA ILE A 659 27.37 49.22 -26.72
C ILE A 659 28.54 48.26 -26.64
N ALA A 660 28.34 47.04 -27.12
CA ALA A 660 29.34 46.00 -27.24
C ALA A 660 29.60 45.62 -28.71
N ILE A 661 30.81 45.18 -29.02
CA ILE A 661 31.21 44.64 -30.31
C ILE A 661 31.81 43.27 -30.02
N TYR A 662 31.30 42.23 -30.68
CA TYR A 662 31.65 40.83 -30.44
C TYR A 662 32.41 40.22 -31.63
N GLU A 663 33.15 39.16 -31.32
CA GLU A 663 33.81 38.25 -32.25
C GLU A 663 32.84 37.21 -32.85
N LYS A 664 33.30 36.49 -33.88
CA LYS A 664 32.50 35.44 -34.54
C LYS A 664 32.14 34.25 -33.62
N ASN A 665 32.80 34.11 -32.47
CA ASN A 665 32.62 33.02 -31.51
C ASN A 665 31.79 33.40 -30.26
N GLY A 666 31.24 34.61 -30.17
CA GLY A 666 30.43 35.05 -29.03
C GLY A 666 31.17 35.88 -27.98
N GLU A 667 32.48 36.11 -28.12
CA GLU A 667 33.28 36.86 -27.15
C GLU A 667 33.25 38.37 -27.44
N ILE A 668 33.14 39.21 -26.41
CA ILE A 668 33.14 40.68 -26.58
C ILE A 668 34.55 41.15 -26.98
N ARG A 669 34.72 41.72 -28.17
CA ARG A 669 35.96 42.41 -28.56
C ARG A 669 36.11 43.78 -27.90
N TYR A 670 35.00 44.46 -27.62
CA TYR A 670 34.98 45.82 -27.06
C TYR A 670 33.60 46.14 -26.45
N ILE A 671 33.54 46.89 -25.35
CA ILE A 671 32.28 47.38 -24.75
C ILE A 671 32.44 48.78 -24.16
N SER A 672 31.39 49.61 -24.15
CA SER A 672 31.41 50.99 -23.66
C SER A 672 31.35 51.12 -22.11
N PRO A 673 32.01 52.11 -21.47
CA PRO A 673 31.99 52.35 -20.03
C PRO A 673 30.66 52.86 -19.47
N SER A 674 29.66 53.15 -20.31
CA SER A 674 28.26 53.20 -19.88
C SER A 674 27.79 51.90 -19.21
N VAL A 675 28.52 50.80 -19.39
CA VAL A 675 28.34 49.54 -18.67
C VAL A 675 28.51 49.69 -17.14
N GLU A 676 29.30 50.66 -16.66
CA GLU A 676 29.58 50.85 -15.23
C GLU A 676 28.39 51.47 -14.47
N PRO A 677 27.76 52.57 -14.92
CA PRO A 677 26.53 53.07 -14.29
C PRO A 677 25.27 52.24 -14.59
N ILE A 678 25.27 51.34 -15.58
CA ILE A 678 24.07 50.57 -15.99
C ILE A 678 24.09 49.12 -15.49
N LEU A 679 25.22 48.40 -15.58
CA LEU A 679 25.37 47.00 -15.16
C LEU A 679 26.27 46.84 -13.91
N GLY A 680 26.88 47.92 -13.42
CA GLY A 680 27.87 47.91 -12.34
C GLY A 680 29.28 47.44 -12.77
N TYR A 681 29.42 46.79 -13.93
CA TYR A 681 30.70 46.31 -14.45
C TYR A 681 31.49 47.41 -15.14
N SER A 682 32.81 47.40 -14.97
CA SER A 682 33.72 48.16 -15.82
C SER A 682 33.86 47.51 -17.20
N GLN A 683 34.35 48.25 -18.19
CA GLN A 683 34.55 47.74 -19.57
C GLN A 683 35.43 46.48 -19.64
N GLU A 684 36.40 46.40 -18.74
CA GLU A 684 37.43 45.36 -18.70
C GLU A 684 36.89 44.05 -18.15
N GLU A 685 35.93 44.11 -17.22
CA GLU A 685 35.22 42.94 -16.67
C GLU A 685 34.28 42.25 -17.69
N MET A 686 34.08 42.90 -18.83
CA MET A 686 33.11 42.52 -19.86
C MET A 686 33.77 42.16 -21.20
N THR A 687 35.01 42.59 -21.45
CA THR A 687 35.69 42.37 -22.74
C THR A 687 36.44 41.04 -22.75
N GLY A 688 36.19 40.21 -23.77
CA GLY A 688 36.87 38.94 -24.07
C GLY A 688 36.15 37.70 -23.55
N ILE A 689 35.24 37.88 -22.60
CA ILE A 689 34.26 36.86 -22.21
C ILE A 689 33.09 36.87 -23.19
N SER A 690 32.37 35.76 -23.30
CA SER A 690 31.01 35.79 -23.81
C SER A 690 30.09 36.26 -22.69
N ASP A 691 29.26 37.27 -22.97
CA ASP A 691 28.25 37.78 -22.01
C ASP A 691 27.34 36.67 -21.49
N LEU A 692 27.21 35.58 -22.25
CA LEU A 692 26.58 34.31 -21.88
C LEU A 692 26.85 33.89 -20.41
N GLN A 693 28.02 34.17 -19.84
CA GLN A 693 28.29 33.78 -18.44
C GLN A 693 27.61 34.68 -17.40
N ASN A 694 27.42 35.97 -17.70
CA ASN A 694 26.77 36.96 -16.83
C ASN A 694 25.27 37.05 -17.11
N ILE A 695 24.85 36.66 -18.32
CA ILE A 695 23.49 36.22 -18.61
C ILE A 695 23.13 35.11 -17.59
N HIS A 696 22.02 35.31 -16.89
CA HIS A 696 21.51 34.37 -15.90
C HIS A 696 21.39 32.97 -16.54
N PRO A 697 21.77 31.87 -15.85
CA PRO A 697 21.85 30.54 -16.45
C PRO A 697 20.65 30.13 -17.34
N ASP A 698 19.44 30.51 -16.94
CA ASP A 698 18.20 30.19 -17.66
C ASP A 698 17.98 31.00 -18.96
N SER A 699 18.64 32.15 -19.11
CA SER A 699 18.59 33.01 -20.32
C SER A 699 19.71 32.72 -21.33
N ARG A 700 20.64 31.81 -21.00
CA ARG A 700 21.84 31.54 -21.81
C ARG A 700 21.53 30.96 -23.18
N GLU A 701 20.63 29.99 -23.25
CA GLU A 701 20.27 29.31 -24.51
C GLU A 701 19.62 30.28 -25.52
N VAL A 702 18.85 31.27 -25.02
CA VAL A 702 18.27 32.35 -25.83
C VAL A 702 19.34 33.32 -26.36
N PHE A 703 20.37 33.59 -25.56
CA PHE A 703 21.53 34.38 -25.98
C PHE A 703 22.36 33.67 -27.06
N ASP A 704 22.59 32.35 -26.91
CA ASP A 704 23.30 31.54 -27.91
C ASP A 704 22.53 31.42 -29.25
N GLU A 705 21.20 31.27 -29.22
CA GLU A 705 20.37 31.24 -30.44
C GLU A 705 20.40 32.58 -31.18
N PHE A 706 20.32 33.69 -30.43
CA PHE A 706 20.45 35.05 -30.96
C PHE A 706 21.79 35.29 -31.63
N PHE A 707 22.88 34.90 -30.95
CA PHE A 707 24.22 35.03 -31.48
C PHE A 707 24.42 34.18 -32.74
N SER A 708 23.83 32.97 -32.77
CA SER A 708 23.83 32.08 -33.93
C SER A 708 23.08 32.67 -35.13
N LYS A 709 21.91 33.28 -34.94
CA LYS A 709 21.15 33.92 -36.03
C LYS A 709 21.88 35.12 -36.63
N LEU A 710 22.51 35.94 -35.78
CA LEU A 710 23.36 37.05 -36.23
C LEU A 710 24.55 36.56 -37.08
N LEU A 711 25.05 35.36 -36.84
CA LEU A 711 26.15 34.77 -37.62
C LEU A 711 25.73 34.26 -39.00
N GLU A 712 24.44 33.94 -39.20
CA GLU A 712 23.90 33.45 -40.48
C GLU A 712 23.46 34.58 -41.42
N ASP A 713 22.86 35.66 -40.90
CA ASP A 713 22.36 36.79 -41.70
C ASP A 713 23.17 38.07 -41.45
N VAL A 714 23.76 38.62 -42.51
CA VAL A 714 24.72 39.74 -42.46
C VAL A 714 24.00 41.06 -42.75
N ASP A 715 24.38 42.14 -42.07
CA ASP A 715 23.80 43.48 -42.15
C ASP A 715 22.32 43.65 -41.67
N ASN A 716 21.62 42.58 -41.26
CA ASN A 716 20.28 42.67 -40.67
C ASN A 716 20.29 42.68 -39.13
N PRO A 717 19.45 43.53 -38.47
CA PRO A 717 19.37 43.60 -37.02
C PRO A 717 18.41 42.56 -36.42
N TYR A 718 18.80 41.97 -35.29
CA TYR A 718 17.97 41.09 -34.46
C TYR A 718 17.93 41.60 -33.03
N SER A 719 16.89 41.24 -32.26
CA SER A 719 16.74 41.65 -30.86
C SER A 719 16.32 40.48 -29.95
N ILE A 720 16.78 40.52 -28.70
CA ILE A 720 16.39 39.61 -27.59
C ILE A 720 16.15 40.37 -26.29
N GLN A 721 15.47 39.72 -25.35
CA GLN A 721 15.41 40.12 -23.96
C GLN A 721 15.96 38.99 -23.09
N VAL A 722 16.91 39.33 -22.22
CA VAL A 722 17.68 38.37 -21.42
C VAL A 722 17.89 38.90 -20.01
N GLU A 723 17.84 38.00 -19.03
CA GLU A 723 18.16 38.34 -17.65
C GLU A 723 19.68 38.36 -17.48
N TYR A 724 20.19 39.47 -16.96
CA TYR A 724 21.60 39.76 -16.84
C TYR A 724 21.93 40.05 -15.38
N ILE A 725 22.91 39.33 -14.82
CA ILE A 725 23.35 39.54 -13.45
C ILE A 725 24.31 40.73 -13.44
N THR A 726 24.01 41.78 -12.67
CA THR A 726 24.89 42.94 -12.44
C THR A 726 26.04 42.59 -11.49
N LYS A 727 27.07 43.45 -11.45
CA LYS A 727 28.25 43.26 -10.60
C LYS A 727 27.96 43.12 -9.10
N ASP A 728 26.97 43.87 -8.60
CA ASP A 728 26.49 43.76 -7.21
C ASP A 728 25.60 42.52 -6.99
N ASN A 729 25.59 41.59 -7.94
CA ASN A 729 24.88 40.32 -7.96
C ASN A 729 23.35 40.46 -7.97
N HIS A 730 22.82 41.61 -8.41
CA HIS A 730 21.39 41.82 -8.66
C HIS A 730 21.05 41.43 -10.11
N ALA A 731 20.03 40.60 -10.31
CA ALA A 731 19.51 40.33 -11.64
C ALA A 731 18.69 41.53 -12.17
N ILE A 732 18.96 41.94 -13.41
CA ILE A 732 18.22 42.96 -14.16
C ILE A 732 17.88 42.41 -15.55
N TRP A 733 16.88 42.99 -16.21
CA TRP A 733 16.46 42.58 -17.55
C TRP A 733 17.00 43.52 -18.61
N LEU A 734 17.78 42.98 -19.56
CA LEU A 734 18.31 43.73 -20.70
C LEU A 734 17.54 43.37 -21.98
N GLU A 735 17.18 44.38 -22.75
CA GLU A 735 16.81 44.24 -24.16
C GLU A 735 18.04 44.57 -25.01
N ALA A 736 18.52 43.60 -25.79
CA ALA A 736 19.74 43.70 -26.58
C ALA A 736 19.42 43.55 -28.08
N THR A 737 19.95 44.45 -28.91
CA THR A 737 19.78 44.44 -30.38
C THR A 737 21.13 44.39 -31.08
N GLY A 738 21.37 43.35 -31.86
CA GLY A 738 22.62 43.06 -32.53
C GLY A 738 22.56 43.24 -34.05
N THR A 739 23.70 43.48 -34.70
CA THR A 739 23.87 43.48 -36.16
C THR A 739 25.26 42.98 -36.52
N ASN A 740 25.35 42.02 -37.43
CA ASN A 740 26.62 41.45 -37.85
C ASN A 740 27.28 42.29 -38.96
N LEU A 741 28.43 42.91 -38.61
CA LEU A 741 29.26 43.73 -39.49
C LEU A 741 30.66 43.11 -39.68
N LEU A 742 30.78 41.78 -39.69
CA LEU A 742 32.05 41.06 -39.87
C LEU A 742 32.74 41.37 -41.22
N SER A 743 31.97 41.77 -42.24
CA SER A 743 32.43 42.19 -43.57
C SER A 743 32.94 43.63 -43.64
N ASP A 744 32.60 44.49 -42.68
CA ASP A 744 33.05 45.88 -42.67
C ASP A 744 34.56 45.97 -42.35
N PRO A 745 35.40 46.60 -43.20
CA PRO A 745 36.85 46.63 -42.99
C PRO A 745 37.33 47.38 -41.74
N ALA A 746 36.50 48.27 -41.17
CA ALA A 746 36.82 49.08 -40.00
C ALA A 746 36.31 48.45 -38.69
N ILE A 747 35.18 47.74 -38.71
CA ILE A 747 34.55 47.14 -37.51
C ILE A 747 34.88 45.65 -37.37
N LYS A 748 34.72 44.87 -38.45
CA LYS A 748 34.99 43.41 -38.51
C LYS A 748 34.38 42.59 -37.35
N GLY A 749 33.18 42.92 -36.87
CA GLY A 749 32.59 42.32 -35.67
C GLY A 749 31.07 42.46 -35.62
N ILE A 750 30.43 41.85 -34.63
CA ILE A 750 28.98 41.93 -34.41
C ILE A 750 28.70 43.01 -33.37
N VAL A 751 28.04 44.10 -33.75
CA VAL A 751 27.75 45.22 -32.83
C VAL A 751 26.40 44.96 -32.16
N VAL A 752 26.32 45.06 -30.83
CA VAL A 752 25.11 44.86 -30.04
C VAL A 752 24.93 46.01 -29.06
N ASN A 753 23.72 46.57 -29.02
CA ASN A 753 23.34 47.65 -28.11
C ASN A 753 22.32 47.10 -27.10
N SER A 754 22.57 47.30 -25.81
CA SER A 754 21.79 46.71 -24.71
C SER A 754 21.25 47.77 -23.75
N ARG A 755 19.99 47.61 -23.33
CA ARG A 755 19.25 48.58 -22.50
C ARG A 755 18.44 47.91 -21.39
N ASP A 756 18.48 48.48 -20.19
CA ASP A 756 17.71 48.00 -19.03
C ASP A 756 16.18 48.27 -19.18
N ILE A 757 15.38 47.24 -18.91
CA ILE A 757 13.91 47.24 -18.92
C ILE A 757 13.30 46.78 -17.57
N THR A 758 14.09 46.70 -16.50
CA THR A 758 13.69 46.14 -15.20
C THR A 758 12.50 46.85 -14.55
N GLU A 759 12.46 48.18 -14.57
CA GLU A 759 11.31 48.99 -14.10
C GLU A 759 10.01 48.63 -14.82
N ARG A 760 10.07 48.45 -16.15
CA ARG A 760 8.92 48.06 -16.97
C ARG A 760 8.41 46.67 -16.57
N ARG A 761 9.32 45.71 -16.33
CA ARG A 761 8.93 44.38 -15.87
C ARG A 761 8.37 44.37 -14.45
N ARG A 762 8.86 45.20 -13.52
CA ARG A 762 8.28 45.30 -12.17
C ARG A 762 6.82 45.76 -12.23
N ALA A 763 6.50 46.76 -13.05
CA ALA A 763 5.11 47.20 -13.25
C ALA A 763 4.22 46.09 -13.86
N GLU A 764 4.69 45.40 -14.91
CA GLU A 764 3.99 44.25 -15.52
C GLU A 764 3.85 43.07 -14.52
N GLN A 765 4.80 42.91 -13.58
CA GLN A 765 4.79 41.87 -12.56
C GLN A 765 3.88 42.20 -11.37
N GLU A 766 3.76 43.46 -10.96
CA GLU A 766 2.78 43.92 -9.97
C GLU A 766 1.34 43.77 -10.50
N GLU A 767 1.10 44.12 -11.77
CA GLU A 767 -0.19 43.88 -12.44
C GLU A 767 -0.51 42.38 -12.52
N ARG A 768 0.48 41.54 -12.87
CA ARG A 768 0.34 40.08 -12.83
C ARG A 768 0.10 39.55 -11.43
N MET A 769 0.81 40.01 -10.40
CA MET A 769 0.62 39.57 -9.01
C MET A 769 -0.77 39.97 -8.50
N ARG A 770 -1.27 41.15 -8.87
CA ARG A 770 -2.64 41.59 -8.55
C ARG A 770 -3.69 40.69 -9.23
N SER A 771 -3.48 40.38 -10.51
CA SER A 771 -4.34 39.45 -11.27
C SER A 771 -4.27 38.02 -10.73
N GLN A 772 -3.09 37.56 -10.32
CA GLN A 772 -2.88 36.25 -9.69
C GLN A 772 -3.53 36.17 -8.30
N MET A 773 -3.43 37.21 -7.48
CA MET A 773 -4.06 37.27 -6.17
C MET A 773 -5.59 37.23 -6.28
N GLN A 774 -6.14 37.95 -7.26
CA GLN A 774 -7.57 37.85 -7.60
C GLN A 774 -7.94 36.44 -8.07
N ALA A 775 -7.20 35.87 -9.02
CA ALA A 775 -7.44 34.51 -9.51
C ALA A 775 -7.32 33.43 -8.41
N LEU A 776 -6.36 33.55 -7.49
CA LEU A 776 -6.20 32.65 -6.33
C LEU A 776 -7.41 32.71 -5.40
N SER A 777 -7.97 33.90 -5.17
CA SER A 777 -9.16 34.04 -4.32
C SER A 777 -10.44 33.57 -5.03
N GLU A 778 -10.60 33.89 -6.32
CA GLU A 778 -11.76 33.46 -7.14
C GLU A 778 -11.78 31.94 -7.38
N ASN A 779 -10.62 31.28 -7.48
CA ASN A 779 -10.49 29.83 -7.65
C ASN A 779 -10.22 29.08 -6.34
N SER A 780 -10.26 29.76 -5.18
CA SER A 780 -10.12 29.11 -3.88
C SER A 780 -11.26 28.12 -3.62
N PRO A 781 -10.99 26.88 -3.17
CA PRO A 781 -12.02 25.95 -2.72
C PRO A 781 -12.66 26.40 -1.39
N ASP A 782 -11.96 27.24 -0.62
CA ASP A 782 -12.45 27.83 0.62
C ASP A 782 -13.32 29.05 0.31
N LEU A 783 -14.42 29.22 1.06
CA LEU A 783 -15.25 30.40 0.99
C LEU A 783 -14.56 31.57 1.70
N ILE A 784 -14.18 32.58 0.92
CA ILE A 784 -13.51 33.79 1.37
C ILE A 784 -14.51 34.94 1.26
N THR A 785 -15.00 35.38 2.42
CA THR A 785 -15.89 36.54 2.56
C THR A 785 -15.15 37.67 3.26
N ARG A 786 -15.46 38.90 2.89
CA ARG A 786 -14.76 40.09 3.36
C ARG A 786 -15.80 41.18 3.67
N VAL A 787 -15.82 41.62 4.92
CA VAL A 787 -16.92 42.42 5.50
C VAL A 787 -16.33 43.62 6.25
N ASN A 788 -16.89 44.82 6.07
CA ASN A 788 -16.49 45.98 6.88
C ASN A 788 -17.10 45.94 8.29
N LYS A 789 -16.62 46.80 9.19
CA LYS A 789 -17.13 46.90 10.58
C LYS A 789 -18.63 47.23 10.69
N GLU A 790 -19.23 47.88 9.68
CA GLU A 790 -20.67 48.13 9.59
C GLU A 790 -21.49 46.91 9.12
N GLY A 791 -20.84 45.77 8.83
CA GLY A 791 -21.51 44.55 8.40
C GLY A 791 -21.92 44.53 6.92
N THR A 792 -21.21 45.25 6.05
CA THR A 792 -21.40 45.25 4.59
C THR A 792 -20.38 44.36 3.91
N VAL A 793 -20.82 43.43 3.07
CA VAL A 793 -19.95 42.51 2.33
C VAL A 793 -19.33 43.24 1.14
N TYR A 794 -18.01 43.44 1.15
CA TYR A 794 -17.31 44.14 0.07
C TYR A 794 -16.61 43.20 -0.91
N TYR A 795 -16.34 41.95 -0.49
CA TYR A 795 -15.84 40.90 -1.37
C TYR A 795 -16.36 39.53 -0.92
N ILE A 796 -16.68 38.67 -1.88
CA ILE A 796 -16.99 37.25 -1.67
C ILE A 796 -16.64 36.48 -2.93
N ASN A 797 -15.96 35.35 -2.80
CA ASN A 797 -15.53 34.56 -3.96
C ASN A 797 -16.65 33.65 -4.52
N PRO A 798 -16.58 33.22 -5.81
CA PRO A 798 -17.67 32.51 -6.49
C PRO A 798 -18.13 31.19 -5.86
N ILE A 799 -17.31 30.56 -5.02
CA ILE A 799 -17.67 29.33 -4.29
C ILE A 799 -18.94 29.48 -3.43
N ILE A 800 -19.33 30.70 -3.03
CA ILE A 800 -20.61 30.95 -2.36
C ILE A 800 -21.82 30.49 -3.20
N GLU A 801 -21.74 30.57 -4.54
CA GLU A 801 -22.78 30.10 -5.44
C GLU A 801 -22.84 28.58 -5.46
N ASN A 802 -21.68 27.91 -5.49
CA ASN A 802 -21.60 26.46 -5.36
C ASN A 802 -22.10 25.96 -4.00
N LEU A 803 -21.91 26.71 -2.92
CA LEU A 803 -22.34 26.32 -1.58
C LEU A 803 -23.84 26.63 -1.34
N THR A 804 -24.37 27.75 -1.83
CA THR A 804 -25.69 28.29 -1.43
C THR A 804 -26.67 28.51 -2.58
N GLY A 805 -26.25 28.36 -3.83
CA GLY A 805 -27.06 28.66 -5.02
C GLY A 805 -27.29 30.16 -5.27
N ARG A 806 -26.52 31.04 -4.62
CA ARG A 806 -26.62 32.51 -4.76
C ARG A 806 -25.38 33.08 -5.45
N HIS A 807 -25.58 33.76 -6.58
CA HIS A 807 -24.52 34.45 -7.31
C HIS A 807 -23.90 35.59 -6.47
N PRO A 808 -22.56 35.81 -6.47
CA PRO A 808 -21.89 36.84 -5.67
C PRO A 808 -22.50 38.25 -5.77
N ASP A 809 -22.92 38.68 -6.96
CA ASP A 809 -23.52 40.00 -7.19
C ASP A 809 -24.81 40.25 -6.38
N MET A 810 -25.49 39.20 -5.92
CA MET A 810 -26.67 39.34 -5.06
C MET A 810 -26.31 39.62 -3.60
N ILE A 811 -25.03 39.47 -3.23
CA ILE A 811 -24.48 39.52 -1.86
C ILE A 811 -23.56 40.75 -1.70
N LEU A 812 -22.77 41.07 -2.73
CA LEU A 812 -21.83 42.19 -2.75
C LEU A 812 -22.52 43.55 -2.50
N ALA A 813 -21.81 44.44 -1.81
CA ALA A 813 -22.19 45.80 -1.46
C ALA A 813 -23.51 45.93 -0.66
N LYS A 814 -23.95 44.86 0.01
CA LYS A 814 -25.14 44.85 0.88
C LYS A 814 -24.77 44.59 2.35
N PRO A 815 -25.52 45.17 3.30
CA PRO A 815 -25.41 44.81 4.71
C PRO A 815 -25.92 43.38 4.93
N ILE A 816 -25.26 42.59 5.78
CA ILE A 816 -25.54 41.16 6.03
C ILE A 816 -27.05 40.87 6.23
N ASN A 817 -27.75 41.75 6.95
CA ASN A 817 -29.18 41.61 7.25
C ASN A 817 -30.10 41.62 6.01
N GLU A 818 -29.71 42.30 4.93
CA GLU A 818 -30.50 42.45 3.70
C GLU A 818 -30.20 41.36 2.64
N ILE A 819 -29.29 40.43 2.95
CA ILE A 819 -28.86 39.39 2.01
C ILE A 819 -29.82 38.19 2.06
N ASP A 820 -30.19 37.66 0.89
CA ASP A 820 -31.05 36.48 0.71
C ASP A 820 -30.27 35.15 0.87
N LEU A 821 -29.66 35.01 2.04
CA LEU A 821 -28.97 33.82 2.54
C LEU A 821 -29.67 33.25 3.79
N ASP A 822 -29.35 31.99 4.12
CA ASP A 822 -29.89 31.30 5.29
C ASP A 822 -29.58 32.05 6.60
N THR A 823 -30.53 32.02 7.54
CA THR A 823 -30.43 32.71 8.83
C THR A 823 -29.24 32.22 9.67
N LYS A 824 -28.86 30.93 9.60
CA LYS A 824 -27.66 30.41 10.26
C LYS A 824 -26.40 31.12 9.73
N ILE A 825 -26.25 31.24 8.41
CA ILE A 825 -25.09 31.91 7.76
C ILE A 825 -25.02 33.37 8.20
N LYS A 826 -26.14 34.10 8.15
CA LYS A 826 -26.17 35.52 8.58
C LYS A 826 -25.82 35.68 10.06
N SER A 827 -26.34 34.81 10.93
CA SER A 827 -26.00 34.82 12.36
C SER A 827 -24.53 34.48 12.63
N SER A 828 -23.94 33.58 11.84
CA SER A 828 -22.50 33.28 11.87
C SER A 828 -21.67 34.52 11.54
N TRP A 829 -21.98 35.21 10.44
CA TRP A 829 -21.23 36.40 9.99
C TRP A 829 -21.29 37.53 11.00
N ILE A 830 -22.47 37.79 11.59
CA ILE A 830 -22.64 38.80 12.65
C ILE A 830 -21.82 38.43 13.90
N ALA A 831 -21.98 37.20 14.41
CA ALA A 831 -21.31 36.77 15.63
C ALA A 831 -19.76 36.64 15.49
N LEU A 832 -19.25 36.42 14.28
CA LEU A 832 -17.82 36.45 13.98
C LEU A 832 -17.31 37.88 13.88
N LEU A 833 -18.03 38.76 13.17
CA LEU A 833 -17.67 40.17 13.02
C LEU A 833 -17.63 40.88 14.38
N GLU A 834 -18.66 40.70 15.22
CA GLU A 834 -18.70 41.24 16.58
C GLU A 834 -17.48 40.80 17.41
N GLN A 835 -17.11 39.53 17.36
CA GLN A 835 -15.96 39.01 18.11
C GLN A 835 -14.61 39.49 17.58
N VAL A 836 -14.46 39.65 16.26
CA VAL A 836 -13.23 40.17 15.65
C VAL A 836 -13.06 41.66 15.99
N VAL A 837 -14.13 42.45 15.91
CA VAL A 837 -14.13 43.88 16.21
C VAL A 837 -13.92 44.15 17.72
N ASP A 838 -14.57 43.40 18.61
CA ASP A 838 -14.42 43.56 20.07
C ASP A 838 -13.02 43.16 20.58
N LYS A 839 -12.45 42.06 20.05
CA LYS A 839 -11.17 41.51 20.53
C LYS A 839 -9.95 42.02 19.78
N GLY A 840 -10.11 42.57 18.57
CA GLY A 840 -8.99 43.00 17.71
C GLY A 840 -8.02 41.88 17.34
N GLN A 841 -8.48 40.61 17.31
CA GLN A 841 -7.63 39.43 17.12
C GLN A 841 -8.30 38.40 16.22
N LYS A 842 -7.48 37.50 15.64
CA LYS A 842 -7.97 36.34 14.88
C LYS A 842 -8.91 35.49 15.73
N ILE A 843 -10.09 35.18 15.20
CA ILE A 843 -11.04 34.22 15.75
C ILE A 843 -11.01 32.94 14.91
N GLU A 844 -10.96 31.80 15.57
CA GLU A 844 -10.96 30.48 14.92
C GLU A 844 -11.99 29.57 15.59
N VAL A 845 -12.94 29.05 14.81
CA VAL A 845 -14.04 28.19 15.29
C VAL A 845 -14.34 27.08 14.29
N GLU A 846 -14.82 25.92 14.75
CA GLU A 846 -15.46 24.92 13.91
C GLU A 846 -16.98 25.09 14.01
N MET A 847 -17.71 25.08 12.89
CA MET A 847 -19.17 25.17 12.90
C MET A 847 -19.86 24.49 11.71
N GLU A 848 -21.13 24.19 11.88
CA GLU A 848 -22.01 23.72 10.80
C GLU A 848 -22.37 24.87 9.86
N PHE A 849 -22.15 24.68 8.57
CA PHE A 849 -22.50 25.60 7.49
C PHE A 849 -23.54 24.94 6.59
N PRO A 850 -24.76 25.51 6.45
CA PRO A 850 -25.77 24.96 5.58
C PRO A 850 -25.43 25.23 4.12
N THR A 851 -25.51 24.19 3.30
CA THR A 851 -25.25 24.19 1.86
C THR A 851 -26.45 23.60 1.11
N PHE A 852 -26.51 23.79 -0.22
CA PHE A 852 -27.62 23.27 -1.03
C PHE A 852 -27.68 21.72 -1.03
N ASP A 853 -26.56 21.05 -0.77
CA ASP A 853 -26.41 19.59 -0.76
C ASP A 853 -26.44 18.95 0.65
N GLY A 854 -26.49 19.76 1.72
CA GLY A 854 -26.58 19.28 3.11
C GLY A 854 -26.02 20.27 4.13
N GLU A 855 -25.69 19.79 5.33
CA GLU A 855 -24.88 20.54 6.29
C GLU A 855 -23.42 20.06 6.21
N ARG A 856 -22.49 21.02 6.12
CA ARG A 856 -21.04 20.78 6.09
C ARG A 856 -20.40 21.30 7.35
N VAL A 857 -19.25 20.74 7.75
CA VAL A 857 -18.47 21.24 8.89
C VAL A 857 -17.33 22.10 8.37
N MET A 858 -17.38 23.39 8.69
CA MET A 858 -16.39 24.37 8.27
C MET A 858 -15.48 24.76 9.45
N GLN A 859 -14.17 24.80 9.21
CA GLN A 859 -13.22 25.51 10.05
C GLN A 859 -13.19 26.97 9.58
N VAL A 860 -13.55 27.90 10.45
CA VAL A 860 -13.74 29.31 10.11
C VAL A 860 -12.67 30.15 10.78
N ASN A 861 -11.91 30.88 9.98
CA ASN A 861 -10.90 31.83 10.41
C ASN A 861 -11.37 33.24 10.09
N ALA A 862 -11.71 34.04 11.10
CA ALA A 862 -12.06 35.45 10.94
C ALA A 862 -10.87 36.31 11.43
N ILE A 863 -10.31 37.11 10.53
CA ILE A 863 -9.05 37.84 10.70
C ILE A 863 -9.35 39.35 10.61
N PRO A 864 -8.99 40.16 11.62
CA PRO A 864 -9.11 41.61 11.53
C PRO A 864 -8.11 42.18 10.52
N GLU A 865 -8.57 43.13 9.72
CA GLU A 865 -7.76 43.99 8.87
C GLU A 865 -7.84 45.42 9.44
N PHE A 866 -6.67 46.04 9.64
CA PHE A 866 -6.52 47.32 10.32
C PHE A 866 -6.23 48.46 9.33
N ASN A 867 -6.70 49.65 9.64
CA ASN A 867 -6.37 50.88 8.91
C ASN A 867 -5.05 51.52 9.41
N ASP A 868 -4.65 52.63 8.79
CA ASP A 868 -3.46 53.43 9.15
C ASP A 868 -3.46 54.00 10.59
N LEU A 869 -4.52 53.80 11.37
CA LEU A 869 -4.69 54.25 12.76
C LEU A 869 -4.73 53.08 13.77
N ASP A 870 -4.36 51.87 13.35
CA ASP A 870 -4.46 50.62 14.12
C ASP A 870 -5.90 50.27 14.59
N GLU A 871 -6.94 50.81 13.94
CA GLU A 871 -8.34 50.45 14.17
C GLU A 871 -8.80 49.36 13.19
N VAL A 872 -9.64 48.42 13.64
CA VAL A 872 -10.24 47.39 12.75
C VAL A 872 -11.16 48.06 11.74
N GLU A 873 -10.79 47.98 10.47
CA GLU A 873 -11.57 48.49 9.33
C GLU A 873 -12.50 47.40 8.76
N SER A 874 -11.99 46.17 8.72
CA SER A 874 -12.54 45.06 7.97
C SER A 874 -12.26 43.72 8.67
N ALA A 875 -13.04 42.70 8.34
CA ALA A 875 -12.78 41.31 8.70
C ALA A 875 -12.73 40.43 7.43
N LEU A 876 -11.61 39.72 7.26
CA LEU A 876 -11.44 38.64 6.29
C LEU A 876 -11.87 37.33 6.95
N ILE A 877 -12.96 36.72 6.45
CA ILE A 877 -13.53 35.48 6.99
C ILE A 877 -13.32 34.36 5.96
N VAL A 878 -12.53 33.35 6.32
CA VAL A 878 -12.21 32.19 5.49
C VAL A 878 -12.83 30.93 6.09
N TYR A 879 -13.67 30.25 5.30
CA TYR A 879 -14.34 28.99 5.62
C TYR A 879 -13.66 27.84 4.86
N HIS A 880 -12.99 26.96 5.58
CA HIS A 880 -12.35 25.76 5.05
C HIS A 880 -13.20 24.51 5.35
N ASP A 881 -13.54 23.72 4.33
CA ASP A 881 -14.37 22.52 4.48
C ASP A 881 -13.58 21.36 5.09
N ILE A 882 -13.90 21.00 6.34
CA ILE A 882 -13.27 19.90 7.08
C ILE A 882 -14.20 18.69 7.23
N THR A 883 -15.29 18.62 6.46
CA THR A 883 -16.34 17.59 6.60
C THR A 883 -15.78 16.17 6.48
N GLU A 884 -14.99 15.88 5.44
CA GLU A 884 -14.38 14.56 5.25
C GLU A 884 -13.33 14.23 6.32
N ARG A 885 -12.55 15.24 6.75
CA ARG A 885 -11.58 15.10 7.85
C ARG A 885 -12.28 14.72 9.16
N LYS A 886 -13.43 15.34 9.48
CA LYS A 886 -14.23 15.02 10.68
C LYS A 886 -14.88 13.64 10.60
N LYS A 887 -15.35 13.21 9.43
CA LYS A 887 -15.83 11.82 9.22
C LYS A 887 -14.72 10.81 9.49
N ALA A 888 -13.53 11.03 8.96
CA ALA A 888 -12.36 10.18 9.21
C ALA A 888 -11.93 10.17 10.69
N GLU A 889 -11.97 11.32 11.37
CA GLU A 889 -11.69 11.41 12.83
C GLU A 889 -12.66 10.56 13.65
N ILE A 890 -13.96 10.61 13.32
CA ILE A 890 -15.00 9.79 13.96
C ILE A 890 -14.79 8.30 13.66
N GLU A 891 -14.49 7.93 12.41
CA GLU A 891 -14.22 6.53 12.03
C GLU A 891 -12.99 5.96 12.74
N ILE A 892 -11.91 6.73 12.86
CA ILE A 892 -10.71 6.35 13.60
C ILE A 892 -11.04 6.13 15.08
N ARG A 893 -11.80 7.04 15.69
CA ARG A 893 -12.23 6.92 17.10
C ARG A 893 -13.08 5.67 17.34
N ASP A 894 -14.04 5.40 16.47
CA ASP A 894 -14.93 4.25 16.57
C ASP A 894 -14.18 2.93 16.28
N THR A 895 -13.17 2.95 15.40
CA THR A 895 -12.26 1.83 15.15
C THR A 895 -11.35 1.57 16.34
N HIS A 896 -10.77 2.60 16.95
CA HIS A 896 -10.00 2.50 18.19
C HIS A 896 -10.82 1.90 19.33
N LYS A 897 -12.09 2.29 19.47
CA LYS A 897 -13.02 1.71 20.44
C LYS A 897 -13.23 0.21 20.20
N LYS A 898 -13.50 -0.21 18.97
CA LYS A 898 -13.67 -1.63 18.60
C LYS A 898 -12.40 -2.46 18.87
N ILE A 899 -11.22 -1.92 18.55
CA ILE A 899 -9.93 -2.56 18.85
C ILE A 899 -9.76 -2.73 20.37
N THR A 900 -10.05 -1.68 21.15
CA THR A 900 -9.99 -1.73 22.62
C THR A 900 -10.94 -2.81 23.19
N GLU A 901 -12.17 -2.88 22.70
CA GLU A 901 -13.16 -3.89 23.10
C GLU A 901 -12.69 -5.32 22.78
N SER A 902 -12.04 -5.53 21.63
CA SER A 902 -11.47 -6.82 21.22
C SER A 902 -10.26 -7.24 22.07
N ILE A 903 -9.38 -6.31 22.42
CA ILE A 903 -8.21 -6.58 23.26
C ILE A 903 -8.66 -6.92 24.69
N ASN A 904 -9.61 -6.16 25.25
CA ASN A 904 -10.23 -6.46 26.55
C ASN A 904 -10.96 -7.81 26.58
N TYR A 905 -11.49 -8.28 25.44
CA TYR A 905 -12.06 -9.63 25.35
C TYR A 905 -10.98 -10.71 25.37
N SER A 906 -9.85 -10.49 24.69
CA SER A 906 -8.69 -11.40 24.71
C SER A 906 -8.13 -11.58 26.13
N GLN A 907 -8.09 -10.49 26.91
CA GLN A 907 -7.72 -10.54 28.33
C GLN A 907 -8.64 -11.44 29.15
N ARG A 908 -9.97 -11.30 28.99
CA ARG A 908 -10.93 -12.17 29.69
C ARG A 908 -10.75 -13.66 29.36
N ILE A 909 -10.31 -13.99 28.14
CA ILE A 909 -10.02 -15.38 27.76
C ILE A 909 -8.72 -15.84 28.43
N GLN A 910 -7.64 -15.06 28.33
CA GLN A 910 -6.34 -15.43 28.91
C GLN A 910 -6.45 -15.59 30.45
N SER A 911 -7.00 -14.61 31.16
CA SER A 911 -7.18 -14.66 32.61
C SER A 911 -8.15 -15.75 33.11
N ALA A 912 -8.98 -16.33 32.23
CA ALA A 912 -9.86 -17.45 32.59
C ALA A 912 -9.20 -18.84 32.38
N ILE A 913 -8.04 -18.88 31.73
CA ILE A 913 -7.29 -20.11 31.43
C ILE A 913 -6.08 -20.25 32.37
N LEU A 914 -5.40 -19.14 32.67
CA LEU A 914 -4.23 -19.14 33.53
C LEU A 914 -4.60 -19.30 35.03
N PRO A 915 -3.75 -19.96 35.85
CA PRO A 915 -3.97 -20.10 37.28
C PRO A 915 -3.89 -18.75 38.00
N ASP A 916 -4.65 -18.61 39.08
CA ASP A 916 -4.59 -17.49 40.01
C ASP A 916 -3.68 -17.80 41.23
N ASP A 917 -3.41 -16.77 42.03
CA ASP A 917 -2.61 -16.88 43.27
C ASP A 917 -3.27 -17.88 44.26
N ASP A 918 -4.60 -17.93 44.30
CA ASP A 918 -5.40 -18.84 45.15
C ASP A 918 -5.23 -20.33 44.77
N VAL A 919 -5.02 -20.67 43.49
CA VAL A 919 -4.67 -22.04 43.05
C VAL A 919 -3.30 -22.45 43.59
N ILE A 920 -2.30 -21.58 43.46
CA ILE A 920 -0.92 -21.88 43.87
C ILE A 920 -0.83 -21.99 45.40
N GLN A 921 -1.44 -21.04 46.12
CA GLN A 921 -1.45 -21.00 47.59
C GLN A 921 -2.15 -22.21 48.24
N ARG A 922 -3.12 -22.84 47.55
CA ARG A 922 -3.73 -24.10 48.02
C ARG A 922 -2.74 -25.27 48.09
N ALA A 923 -1.76 -25.32 47.19
CA ALA A 923 -0.72 -26.34 47.22
C ALA A 923 0.51 -25.92 48.03
N PHE A 924 0.82 -24.63 48.06
CA PHE A 924 1.96 -24.03 48.76
C PHE A 924 1.49 -22.81 49.60
N PRO A 925 1.05 -23.00 50.86
CA PRO A 925 0.44 -21.92 51.65
C PRO A 925 1.33 -20.68 51.86
N ASP A 926 2.64 -20.86 51.85
CA ASP A 926 3.63 -19.79 51.92
C ASP A 926 4.26 -19.61 50.53
N SER A 927 3.51 -18.92 49.65
CA SER A 927 3.91 -18.62 48.27
C SER A 927 3.32 -17.32 47.76
N PHE A 928 3.85 -16.81 46.65
CA PHE A 928 3.30 -15.69 45.91
C PHE A 928 3.51 -15.80 44.40
N MET A 929 2.59 -15.21 43.65
CA MET A 929 2.78 -14.85 42.25
C MET A 929 2.68 -13.33 42.04
N LEU A 930 3.74 -12.72 41.52
CA LEU A 930 3.76 -11.37 40.98
C LEU A 930 3.66 -11.47 39.46
N TYR A 931 2.52 -11.06 38.92
CA TYR A 931 2.21 -11.11 37.49
C TYR A 931 1.72 -9.75 37.01
N LEU A 932 2.53 -9.07 36.19
CA LEU A 932 2.26 -7.74 35.66
C LEU A 932 2.46 -7.76 34.13
N PRO A 933 1.38 -7.94 33.34
CA PRO A 933 1.41 -7.72 31.90
C PRO A 933 1.84 -6.29 31.57
N ARG A 934 2.63 -6.14 30.51
CA ARG A 934 3.10 -4.85 30.00
C ARG A 934 2.02 -4.12 29.20
N ASP A 935 1.32 -4.89 28.37
CA ASP A 935 0.14 -4.48 27.62
C ASP A 935 -1.13 -5.05 28.31
N VAL A 936 -2.28 -5.08 27.64
CA VAL A 936 -3.54 -5.59 28.23
C VAL A 936 -3.56 -7.12 28.37
N VAL A 937 -2.70 -7.82 27.62
CA VAL A 937 -2.48 -9.28 27.65
C VAL A 937 -0.99 -9.56 27.54
N SER A 938 -0.57 -10.72 28.04
CA SER A 938 0.84 -11.07 28.29
C SER A 938 1.33 -12.22 27.41
N GLY A 939 2.60 -12.17 26.99
CA GLY A 939 3.34 -13.33 26.51
C GLY A 939 3.76 -14.26 27.66
N ASP A 940 4.19 -13.70 28.78
CA ASP A 940 4.46 -14.47 29.99
C ASP A 940 3.20 -15.17 30.50
N PHE A 941 3.35 -16.38 31.04
CA PHE A 941 2.27 -17.05 31.76
C PHE A 941 2.76 -17.98 32.88
N PRO A 942 2.06 -18.01 34.03
CA PRO A 942 2.23 -19.05 35.03
C PRO A 942 1.57 -20.35 34.54
N TRP A 943 2.20 -21.49 34.82
CA TRP A 943 1.57 -22.80 34.67
C TRP A 943 1.62 -23.57 35.98
N PHE A 944 0.53 -24.25 36.32
CA PHE A 944 0.37 -24.99 37.55
C PHE A 944 -0.50 -26.22 37.31
N LEU A 945 -0.10 -27.38 37.86
CA LEU A 945 -0.86 -28.62 37.80
C LEU A 945 -0.56 -29.51 39.01
N GLU A 946 -1.57 -30.05 39.68
CA GLU A 946 -1.43 -31.03 40.77
C GLU A 946 -1.91 -32.41 40.30
N LYS A 947 -1.07 -33.44 40.43
CA LYS A 947 -1.34 -34.80 39.95
C LYS A 947 -0.89 -35.85 40.98
N GLY A 948 -1.78 -36.18 41.90
CA GLY A 948 -1.48 -37.14 42.97
C GLY A 948 -0.63 -36.49 44.06
N ASP A 949 0.58 -37.00 44.28
CA ASP A 949 1.55 -36.43 45.23
C ASP A 949 2.52 -35.42 44.60
N ASP A 950 2.52 -35.30 43.26
CA ASP A 950 3.34 -34.35 42.51
C ASP A 950 2.59 -33.05 42.23
N VAL A 951 3.25 -31.91 42.50
CA VAL A 951 2.80 -30.59 42.07
C VAL A 951 3.81 -30.01 41.09
N TYR A 952 3.34 -29.62 39.92
CA TYR A 952 4.11 -28.99 38.85
C TYR A 952 3.82 -27.50 38.84
N ILE A 953 4.86 -26.68 38.75
CA ILE A 953 4.77 -25.22 38.67
C ILE A 953 5.83 -24.69 37.71
N ALA A 954 5.46 -23.71 36.88
CA ALA A 954 6.39 -23.08 35.95
C ALA A 954 6.14 -21.57 35.80
N ALA A 955 7.23 -20.84 35.61
CA ALA A 955 7.21 -19.48 35.08
C ALA A 955 7.67 -19.57 33.62
N VAL A 956 6.77 -19.19 32.70
CA VAL A 956 6.98 -19.27 31.25
C VAL A 956 6.96 -17.87 30.66
N ASP A 957 7.86 -17.65 29.72
CA ASP A 957 8.17 -16.37 29.09
C ASP A 957 8.14 -16.62 27.57
N CYS A 958 7.21 -15.99 26.86
CA CYS A 958 6.99 -16.28 25.44
C CYS A 958 7.56 -15.18 24.55
N THR A 959 7.96 -15.56 23.33
CA THR A 959 8.44 -14.57 22.35
C THR A 959 7.35 -13.55 22.01
N GLY A 960 7.60 -12.30 22.42
CA GLY A 960 6.73 -11.17 22.18
C GLY A 960 5.64 -11.01 23.24
N HIS A 961 5.23 -9.75 23.43
CA HIS A 961 4.21 -9.32 24.38
C HIS A 961 2.88 -9.04 23.67
N GLY A 962 1.83 -8.70 24.43
CA GLY A 962 0.55 -8.30 23.85
C GLY A 962 -0.17 -9.46 23.13
N VAL A 963 -1.04 -9.14 22.18
CA VAL A 963 -1.93 -10.14 21.55
C VAL A 963 -1.18 -11.30 20.86
N PRO A 964 -0.06 -11.09 20.13
CA PRO A 964 0.71 -12.19 19.57
C PRO A 964 1.33 -13.09 20.65
N GLY A 965 1.95 -12.50 21.67
CA GLY A 965 2.50 -13.23 22.83
C GLY A 965 1.46 -14.08 23.53
N ALA A 966 0.28 -13.51 23.76
CA ALA A 966 -0.84 -14.18 24.40
C ALA A 966 -1.36 -15.42 23.63
N LEU A 967 -1.15 -15.49 22.31
CA LEU A 967 -1.47 -16.70 21.53
C LEU A 967 -0.41 -17.79 21.72
N ILE A 968 0.88 -17.42 21.79
CA ILE A 968 1.97 -18.36 22.08
C ILE A 968 1.85 -18.90 23.51
N SER A 969 1.46 -18.06 24.47
CA SER A 969 1.26 -18.45 25.87
C SER A 969 0.16 -19.50 26.03
N LEU A 970 -0.98 -19.32 25.34
CA LEU A 970 -2.04 -20.33 25.31
C LEU A 970 -1.60 -21.64 24.62
N ILE A 971 -0.82 -21.58 23.54
CA ILE A 971 -0.26 -22.78 22.89
C ILE A 971 0.65 -23.55 23.87
N GLY A 972 1.56 -22.86 24.55
CA GLY A 972 2.43 -23.45 25.57
C GLY A 972 1.65 -24.08 26.71
N PHE A 973 0.66 -23.37 27.24
CA PHE A 973 -0.22 -23.82 28.32
C PHE A 973 -0.97 -25.12 27.98
N PHE A 974 -1.57 -25.20 26.78
CA PHE A 974 -2.29 -26.40 26.37
C PHE A 974 -1.37 -27.59 26.10
N ILE A 975 -0.17 -27.37 25.55
CA ILE A 975 0.81 -28.44 25.32
C ILE A 975 1.35 -28.97 26.66
N LEU A 976 1.71 -28.11 27.62
CA LEU A 976 2.13 -28.52 28.97
C LEU A 976 1.07 -29.40 29.64
N ASN A 977 -0.20 -28.97 29.57
CA ASN A 977 -1.32 -29.76 30.11
C ASN A 977 -1.49 -31.12 29.40
N ASP A 978 -1.33 -31.21 28.09
CA ASP A 978 -1.43 -32.48 27.35
C ASP A 978 -0.27 -33.43 27.66
N VAL A 979 0.96 -32.92 27.72
CA VAL A 979 2.18 -33.69 28.02
C VAL A 979 2.07 -34.34 29.41
N VAL A 980 1.64 -33.60 30.43
CA VAL A 980 1.59 -34.13 31.80
C VAL A 980 0.29 -34.89 32.09
N ASN A 981 -0.88 -34.47 31.60
CA ASN A 981 -2.13 -35.19 31.84
C ASN A 981 -2.34 -36.36 30.88
N SER A 982 -2.34 -36.11 29.56
CA SER A 982 -2.70 -37.09 28.53
C SER A 982 -1.56 -38.07 28.24
N GLN A 983 -0.34 -37.56 28.02
CA GLN A 983 0.82 -38.38 27.64
C GLN A 983 1.49 -39.03 28.86
N GLY A 984 1.28 -38.46 30.06
CA GLY A 984 1.73 -39.04 31.33
C GLY A 984 3.21 -38.84 31.64
N VAL A 985 3.89 -37.91 30.96
CA VAL A 985 5.29 -37.59 31.22
C VAL A 985 5.42 -36.89 32.59
N SER A 986 6.39 -37.31 33.41
CA SER A 986 6.57 -36.82 34.79
C SER A 986 7.98 -36.27 35.08
N ASP A 987 9.00 -36.70 34.33
CA ASP A 987 10.35 -36.10 34.43
C ASP A 987 10.35 -34.71 33.78
N VAL A 988 10.82 -33.70 34.50
CA VAL A 988 10.75 -32.29 34.06
C VAL A 988 11.57 -32.00 32.80
N GLY A 989 12.72 -32.64 32.60
CA GLY A 989 13.50 -32.53 31.37
C GLY A 989 12.74 -33.09 30.17
N GLN A 990 12.17 -34.28 30.31
CA GLN A 990 11.31 -34.88 29.27
C GLN A 990 10.04 -34.07 28.99
N ILE A 991 9.46 -33.41 29.99
CA ILE A 991 8.34 -32.47 29.79
C ILE A 991 8.78 -31.30 28.90
N LEU A 992 9.96 -30.72 29.11
CA LEU A 992 10.50 -29.66 28.27
C LEU A 992 10.86 -30.14 26.85
N ASP A 993 11.38 -31.36 26.70
CA ASP A 993 11.64 -31.96 25.38
C ASP A 993 10.33 -32.16 24.59
N ALA A 994 9.28 -32.67 25.25
CA ALA A 994 7.96 -32.88 24.66
C ALA A 994 7.25 -31.55 24.34
N LEU A 995 7.35 -30.56 25.23
CA LEU A 995 6.88 -29.19 24.99
C LEU A 995 7.57 -28.58 23.76
N ASN A 996 8.89 -28.70 23.66
CA ASN A 996 9.67 -28.24 22.51
C ASN A 996 9.21 -28.90 21.20
N ALA A 997 9.03 -30.22 21.20
CA ALA A 997 8.51 -30.94 20.03
C ALA A 997 7.08 -30.50 19.67
N GLY A 998 6.23 -30.26 20.67
CA GLY A 998 4.86 -29.77 20.50
C GLY A 998 4.80 -28.35 19.92
N VAL A 999 5.56 -27.40 20.46
CA VAL A 999 5.64 -26.01 20.00
C VAL A 999 6.20 -25.96 18.58
N THR A 1000 7.35 -26.62 18.34
CA THR A 1000 7.99 -26.70 17.01
C THR A 1000 7.03 -27.25 15.95
N ARG A 1001 6.25 -28.30 16.28
CA ARG A 1001 5.24 -28.89 15.39
C ARG A 1001 4.06 -27.95 15.16
N THR A 1002 3.55 -27.31 16.21
CA THR A 1002 2.35 -26.43 16.15
C THR A 1002 2.65 -25.17 15.34
N LEU A 1003 3.83 -24.59 15.52
CA LEU A 1003 4.32 -23.40 14.80
C LEU A 1003 5.01 -23.75 13.46
N LYS A 1004 5.05 -25.02 13.06
CA LYS A 1004 5.62 -25.55 11.80
C LYS A 1004 7.10 -25.17 11.57
N GLN A 1005 7.89 -25.08 12.63
CA GLN A 1005 9.32 -24.70 12.61
C GLN A 1005 10.27 -25.84 12.14
N SER A 1006 9.72 -26.84 11.44
CA SER A 1006 10.39 -28.11 11.12
C SER A 1006 11.00 -28.17 9.71
N GLY A 1007 10.93 -27.10 8.91
CA GLY A 1007 11.51 -27.05 7.56
C GLY A 1007 12.52 -25.91 7.40
N ASP A 1008 13.54 -26.09 6.57
CA ASP A 1008 14.63 -25.12 6.33
C ASP A 1008 14.22 -23.70 5.86
N SER A 1009 12.94 -23.44 5.60
CA SER A 1009 12.41 -22.13 5.19
C SER A 1009 11.57 -21.41 6.26
N SER A 1010 11.59 -21.84 7.53
CA SER A 1010 10.83 -21.17 8.60
C SER A 1010 11.65 -20.08 9.31
N ASP A 1011 11.45 -18.82 8.93
CA ASP A 1011 12.01 -17.64 9.62
C ASP A 1011 11.35 -17.35 10.99
N THR A 1012 10.32 -18.11 11.39
CA THR A 1012 9.59 -17.93 12.65
C THR A 1012 10.45 -18.32 13.85
N LYS A 1013 10.95 -17.31 14.57
CA LYS A 1013 11.78 -17.47 15.78
C LYS A 1013 10.97 -17.64 17.07
N ASP A 1014 9.64 -17.67 16.96
CA ASP A 1014 8.71 -17.70 18.08
C ASP A 1014 8.91 -18.94 18.95
N GLY A 1015 9.07 -18.75 20.25
CA GLY A 1015 9.33 -19.80 21.21
C GLY A 1015 8.98 -19.37 22.62
N MET A 1016 9.53 -20.07 23.60
CA MET A 1016 9.39 -19.70 25.00
C MET A 1016 10.62 -20.10 25.81
N ASP A 1017 10.96 -19.26 26.76
CA ASP A 1017 11.89 -19.53 27.83
C ASP A 1017 11.08 -19.97 29.06
N ILE A 1018 11.59 -20.92 29.84
CA ILE A 1018 10.80 -21.56 30.90
C ILE A 1018 11.67 -21.99 32.06
N SER A 1019 11.18 -21.76 33.27
CA SER A 1019 11.64 -22.40 34.50
C SER A 1019 10.53 -23.36 34.93
N LEU A 1020 10.80 -24.66 35.05
CA LEU A 1020 9.81 -25.70 35.39
C LEU A 1020 10.29 -26.51 36.60
N CYS A 1021 9.43 -26.60 37.61
CA CYS A 1021 9.64 -27.37 38.82
C CYS A 1021 8.54 -28.43 39.01
N LYS A 1022 8.92 -29.61 39.51
CA LYS A 1022 8.02 -30.62 40.08
C LYS A 1022 8.41 -30.87 41.52
N VAL A 1023 7.47 -30.73 42.45
CA VAL A 1023 7.64 -30.99 43.88
C VAL A 1023 6.85 -32.23 44.26
N ASN A 1024 7.52 -33.24 44.80
CA ASN A 1024 6.85 -34.41 45.36
C ASN A 1024 6.58 -34.22 46.86
N LYS A 1025 5.31 -34.05 47.25
CA LYS A 1025 4.87 -33.75 48.63
C LYS A 1025 5.10 -34.88 49.63
N LYS A 1026 5.44 -36.11 49.19
CA LYS A 1026 5.73 -37.26 50.09
C LYS A 1026 7.22 -37.50 50.29
N GLN A 1027 8.02 -37.28 49.25
CA GLN A 1027 9.46 -37.53 49.27
C GLN A 1027 10.27 -36.29 49.65
N ASN A 1028 9.64 -35.10 49.69
CA ASN A 1028 10.32 -33.81 49.83
C ASN A 1028 11.45 -33.65 48.79
N GLU A 1029 11.19 -34.07 47.55
CA GLU A 1029 12.11 -33.93 46.42
C GLU A 1029 11.58 -32.87 45.45
N LEU A 1030 12.48 -31.99 45.02
CA LEU A 1030 12.29 -31.02 43.96
C LEU A 1030 13.06 -31.48 42.72
N GLU A 1031 12.35 -31.63 41.61
CA GLU A 1031 12.93 -31.74 40.27
C GLU A 1031 12.84 -30.39 39.55
N TYR A 1032 13.93 -29.94 38.94
CA TYR A 1032 13.98 -28.71 38.13
C TYR A 1032 14.65 -28.93 36.77
N ALA A 1033 14.03 -28.39 35.73
CA ALA A 1033 14.62 -28.15 34.41
C ALA A 1033 14.20 -26.77 33.89
N GLY A 1034 15.01 -26.16 33.01
CA GLY A 1034 14.67 -24.87 32.43
C GLY A 1034 15.35 -24.60 31.09
N ALA A 1035 14.69 -23.80 30.27
CA ALA A 1035 15.18 -23.26 29.01
C ALA A 1035 15.48 -21.77 29.22
N HIS A 1036 16.76 -21.38 29.17
CA HIS A 1036 17.34 -20.09 29.55
C HIS A 1036 17.08 -19.57 30.98
N ARG A 1037 15.86 -19.71 31.52
CA ARG A 1037 15.48 -19.21 32.86
C ARG A 1037 16.05 -20.09 33.96
N PRO A 1038 16.85 -19.53 34.90
CA PRO A 1038 17.39 -20.28 36.02
C PRO A 1038 16.32 -20.54 37.10
N LEU A 1039 16.65 -21.41 38.05
CA LEU A 1039 16.02 -21.46 39.35
C LEU A 1039 16.94 -20.81 40.39
N TYR A 1040 16.39 -19.94 41.23
CA TYR A 1040 17.07 -19.48 42.43
C TYR A 1040 16.55 -20.31 43.61
N PHE A 1041 17.47 -20.97 44.32
CA PHE A 1041 17.18 -21.84 45.45
C PHE A 1041 17.92 -21.32 46.68
N TYR A 1042 17.16 -20.88 47.68
CA TYR A 1042 17.67 -20.36 48.94
C TYR A 1042 17.52 -21.42 50.02
N SER A 1043 18.63 -21.88 50.57
CA SER A 1043 18.67 -22.90 51.63
C SER A 1043 19.77 -22.58 52.62
N SER A 1044 19.54 -22.89 53.90
CA SER A 1044 20.54 -22.74 54.98
C SER A 1044 21.19 -21.35 55.10
N GLY A 1045 20.57 -20.30 54.55
CA GLY A 1045 21.09 -18.93 54.52
C GLY A 1045 21.96 -18.57 53.31
N GLU A 1046 22.04 -19.41 52.29
CA GLU A 1046 22.78 -19.17 51.04
C GLU A 1046 21.86 -19.23 49.81
N LEU A 1047 22.00 -18.27 48.90
CA LEU A 1047 21.28 -18.24 47.62
C LEU A 1047 22.10 -18.90 46.52
N THR A 1048 21.66 -20.09 46.08
CA THR A 1048 22.26 -20.81 44.96
C THR A 1048 21.48 -20.58 43.67
N GLN A 1049 22.17 -20.58 42.53
CA GLN A 1049 21.55 -20.48 41.20
C GLN A 1049 21.75 -21.79 40.45
N ILE A 1050 20.67 -22.52 40.20
CA ILE A 1050 20.68 -23.66 39.30
C ILE A 1050 20.39 -23.13 37.89
N ARG A 1051 21.28 -23.43 36.95
CA ARG A 1051 21.20 -22.91 35.57
C ARG A 1051 20.29 -23.80 34.73
N GLY A 1052 19.36 -23.18 34.01
CA GLY A 1052 18.70 -23.80 32.87
C GLY A 1052 19.67 -24.02 31.70
N ASP A 1053 19.23 -24.82 30.74
CA ASP A 1053 19.95 -25.08 29.50
C ASP A 1053 20.00 -23.82 28.61
N LYS A 1054 21.07 -23.69 27.81
CA LYS A 1054 21.37 -22.48 27.02
C LYS A 1054 20.64 -22.42 25.67
N PHE A 1055 19.42 -22.92 25.61
CA PHE A 1055 18.58 -22.90 24.42
C PHE A 1055 17.09 -22.82 24.81
N PRO A 1056 16.23 -22.20 23.98
CA PRO A 1056 14.82 -21.99 24.26
C PRO A 1056 13.97 -23.23 23.93
N ILE A 1057 12.69 -23.19 24.25
CA ILE A 1057 11.65 -24.05 23.66
C ILE A 1057 11.25 -23.46 22.30
N GLY A 1058 11.28 -24.25 21.22
CA GLY A 1058 10.95 -23.80 19.87
C GLY A 1058 12.07 -23.01 19.18
N GLY A 1059 11.69 -22.10 18.28
CA GLY A 1059 12.60 -21.13 17.62
C GLY A 1059 13.47 -21.65 16.47
N GLY A 1060 13.32 -22.93 16.07
CA GLY A 1060 13.87 -23.53 14.84
C GLY A 1060 15.40 -23.72 14.74
N GLN A 1061 16.20 -22.87 15.39
CA GLN A 1061 17.66 -22.76 15.18
C GLN A 1061 18.51 -23.84 15.86
N TYR A 1062 17.92 -24.66 16.74
CA TYR A 1062 18.63 -25.60 17.62
C TYR A 1062 18.30 -27.08 17.33
N ARG A 1063 18.20 -27.48 16.06
CA ARG A 1063 17.75 -28.85 15.68
C ARG A 1063 18.62 -29.99 16.24
N ASN A 1064 19.93 -29.80 16.38
CA ASN A 1064 20.88 -30.83 16.85
C ASN A 1064 21.30 -30.62 18.31
N ARG A 1065 20.33 -30.42 19.22
CA ARG A 1065 20.59 -30.19 20.65
C ARG A 1065 20.42 -31.46 21.49
N THR A 1066 21.07 -31.48 22.65
CA THR A 1066 20.82 -32.48 23.70
C THR A 1066 19.48 -32.25 24.37
N ASN A 1067 18.90 -33.31 24.92
CA ASN A 1067 17.71 -33.25 25.79
C ASN A 1067 17.92 -32.31 26.98
N PHE A 1068 16.83 -31.72 27.48
CA PHE A 1068 16.87 -30.88 28.68
C PHE A 1068 17.29 -31.66 29.93
N LYS A 1069 18.07 -31.03 30.81
CA LYS A 1069 18.60 -31.68 32.00
C LYS A 1069 17.70 -31.51 33.23
N THR A 1070 17.15 -32.62 33.73
CA THR A 1070 16.56 -32.70 35.07
C THR A 1070 17.64 -32.60 36.16
N ASN A 1071 17.41 -31.74 37.15
CA ASN A 1071 18.20 -31.63 38.38
C ASN A 1071 17.30 -32.00 39.57
N LYS A 1072 17.75 -32.94 40.41
CA LYS A 1072 17.05 -33.38 41.63
C LYS A 1072 17.67 -32.76 42.87
N ILE A 1073 16.85 -32.27 43.79
CA ILE A 1073 17.22 -31.51 44.99
C ILE A 1073 16.35 -32.03 46.14
N GLU A 1074 16.95 -32.33 47.29
CA GLU A 1074 16.23 -32.67 48.52
C GLU A 1074 15.81 -31.37 49.23
N ILE A 1075 14.53 -31.26 49.59
CA ILE A 1075 13.93 -30.04 50.16
C ILE A 1075 13.89 -30.18 51.69
N GLN A 1076 14.35 -29.14 52.39
CA GLN A 1076 14.20 -28.99 53.84
C GLN A 1076 13.16 -27.92 54.17
N LYS A 1077 12.56 -28.04 55.37
CA LYS A 1077 11.58 -27.07 55.84
C LYS A 1077 12.24 -25.69 56.04
N GLY A 1078 11.69 -24.67 55.40
CA GLY A 1078 12.22 -23.32 55.36
C GLY A 1078 13.11 -23.01 54.14
N ASP A 1079 13.33 -23.98 53.24
CA ASP A 1079 13.92 -23.73 51.94
C ASP A 1079 12.94 -22.96 51.03
N GLU A 1080 13.48 -22.18 50.09
CA GLU A 1080 12.71 -21.31 49.22
C GLU A 1080 13.18 -21.40 47.76
N ILE A 1081 12.23 -21.31 46.83
CA ILE A 1081 12.50 -21.21 45.38
C ILE A 1081 11.90 -19.95 44.77
N TYR A 1082 12.60 -19.39 43.78
CA TYR A 1082 12.16 -18.23 43.00
C TYR A 1082 12.35 -18.48 41.50
N MET A 1083 11.29 -18.25 40.71
CA MET A 1083 11.17 -18.55 39.28
C MET A 1083 10.65 -17.30 38.55
N PHE A 1084 11.30 -16.85 37.47
CA PHE A 1084 10.99 -15.55 36.84
C PHE A 1084 11.30 -15.47 35.34
N SER A 1085 10.56 -14.62 34.62
CA SER A 1085 10.85 -14.15 33.25
C SER A 1085 11.90 -13.03 33.21
N ASP A 1086 12.37 -12.59 32.04
CA ASP A 1086 13.33 -11.47 32.01
C ASP A 1086 12.74 -10.07 32.21
N GLY A 1087 11.44 -9.82 32.05
CA GLY A 1087 10.94 -8.44 32.04
C GLY A 1087 11.28 -7.61 33.28
N MET A 1088 11.37 -8.22 34.47
CA MET A 1088 11.89 -7.54 35.66
C MET A 1088 13.41 -7.28 35.56
N PRO A 1089 14.29 -8.28 35.38
CA PRO A 1089 15.69 -8.07 35.03
C PRO A 1089 15.97 -7.06 33.92
N ASP A 1090 15.14 -6.99 32.88
CA ASP A 1090 15.32 -6.15 31.70
C ASP A 1090 14.69 -4.76 31.83
N GLN A 1091 13.92 -4.48 32.89
CA GLN A 1091 13.34 -3.18 33.15
C GLN A 1091 14.39 -2.07 33.23
N PHE A 1092 14.29 -1.10 32.33
CA PHE A 1092 15.09 0.13 32.38
C PHE A 1092 14.58 1.08 33.47
N GLY A 1093 15.50 1.58 34.29
CA GLY A 1093 15.15 2.36 35.46
C GLY A 1093 16.35 2.98 36.20
N GLY A 1094 16.03 3.55 37.36
CA GLY A 1094 16.96 4.20 38.28
C GLY A 1094 17.60 5.50 37.75
N PRO A 1095 18.47 6.12 38.56
CA PRO A 1095 19.06 7.44 38.27
C PRO A 1095 19.86 7.50 36.97
N ASN A 1096 20.47 6.38 36.58
CA ASN A 1096 21.39 6.27 35.44
C ASN A 1096 20.77 5.54 34.23
N ASN A 1097 19.45 5.32 34.21
CA ASN A 1097 18.72 4.61 33.14
C ASN A 1097 19.37 3.28 32.73
N ARG A 1098 19.47 2.32 33.66
CA ARG A 1098 20.06 1.00 33.41
C ARG A 1098 19.00 -0.09 33.56
N LYS A 1099 19.26 -1.27 33.01
CA LYS A 1099 18.49 -2.49 33.33
C LYS A 1099 18.58 -2.80 34.83
N PHE A 1100 17.51 -3.33 35.42
CA PHE A 1100 17.47 -3.82 36.81
C PHE A 1100 18.57 -4.89 37.04
N ALA A 1101 18.73 -5.75 36.04
CA ALA A 1101 19.63 -6.90 35.94
C ALA A 1101 19.39 -8.01 36.99
N PRO A 1102 19.68 -9.29 36.65
CA PRO A 1102 19.51 -10.42 37.57
C PRO A 1102 20.37 -10.34 38.85
N ARG A 1103 21.31 -9.39 38.92
CA ARG A 1103 22.12 -9.13 40.12
C ARG A 1103 21.29 -8.50 41.23
N ARG A 1104 20.43 -7.53 40.92
CA ARG A 1104 19.57 -6.86 41.92
C ARG A 1104 18.55 -7.81 42.53
N LEU A 1105 17.91 -8.64 41.72
CA LEU A 1105 16.94 -9.63 42.21
C LEU A 1105 17.60 -10.61 43.21
N ARG A 1106 18.83 -11.06 42.93
CA ARG A 1106 19.60 -11.90 43.87
C ARG A 1106 20.02 -11.15 45.13
N GLU A 1107 20.44 -9.88 45.01
CA GLU A 1107 20.74 -9.03 46.15
C GLU A 1107 19.51 -8.85 47.05
N LEU A 1108 18.33 -8.62 46.47
CA LEU A 1108 17.06 -8.47 47.18
C LEU A 1108 16.67 -9.73 47.96
N ILE A 1109 16.71 -10.90 47.30
CA ILE A 1109 16.42 -12.20 47.92
C ILE A 1109 17.45 -12.53 49.02
N SER A 1110 18.74 -12.23 48.82
CA SER A 1110 19.80 -12.63 49.77
C SER A 1110 19.93 -11.71 50.99
N GLN A 1111 19.45 -10.46 50.91
CA GLN A 1111 19.67 -9.45 51.97
C GLN A 1111 18.55 -9.39 53.01
N GLN A 1112 17.36 -9.92 52.69
CA GLN A 1112 16.20 -9.83 53.56
C GLN A 1112 16.02 -11.09 54.41
N LYS A 1113 15.71 -10.91 55.69
CA LYS A 1113 15.09 -11.96 56.52
C LYS A 1113 13.58 -11.73 56.51
N HIS A 1114 12.93 -12.07 55.40
CA HIS A 1114 11.47 -12.02 55.28
C HIS A 1114 10.81 -13.11 56.14
N SER A 1115 9.69 -12.73 56.76
CA SER A 1115 8.88 -13.56 57.65
C SER A 1115 8.13 -14.62 56.86
N ASP A 1116 7.52 -14.20 55.74
CA ASP A 1116 6.72 -15.00 54.82
C ASP A 1116 6.85 -14.49 53.36
N MET A 1117 6.28 -15.25 52.42
CA MET A 1117 6.34 -14.95 50.98
C MET A 1117 5.50 -13.74 50.55
N GLN A 1118 4.50 -13.31 51.32
CA GLN A 1118 3.68 -12.13 50.99
C GLN A 1118 4.41 -10.83 51.34
N GLU A 1119 5.17 -10.81 52.44
CA GLU A 1119 6.13 -9.75 52.74
C GLU A 1119 7.16 -9.62 51.60
N MET A 1120 7.68 -10.75 51.09
CA MET A 1120 8.62 -10.75 49.97
C MET A 1120 8.01 -10.24 48.65
N LYS A 1121 6.76 -10.62 48.34
CA LYS A 1121 6.00 -10.08 47.19
C LYS A 1121 5.95 -8.56 47.20
N GLN A 1122 5.65 -7.97 48.36
CA GLN A 1122 5.54 -6.53 48.54
C GLN A 1122 6.91 -5.83 48.37
N ILE A 1123 7.97 -6.37 48.99
CA ILE A 1123 9.34 -5.83 48.88
C ILE A 1123 9.80 -5.82 47.40
N VAL A 1124 9.57 -6.90 46.67
CA VAL A 1124 9.91 -6.99 45.24
C VAL A 1124 9.12 -5.96 44.43
N TYR A 1125 7.81 -5.84 44.65
CA TYR A 1125 6.95 -4.91 43.94
C TYR A 1125 7.35 -3.45 44.18
N GLU A 1126 7.63 -3.07 45.42
CA GLU A 1126 8.05 -1.71 45.77
C GLU A 1126 9.41 -1.34 45.16
N GLU A 1127 10.42 -2.21 45.26
CA GLU A 1127 11.73 -1.97 44.62
C GLU A 1127 11.58 -1.89 43.08
N PHE A 1128 10.72 -2.70 42.47
CA PHE A 1128 10.43 -2.63 41.04
C PHE A 1128 9.78 -1.29 40.63
N ILE A 1129 8.75 -0.84 41.34
CA ILE A 1129 8.07 0.43 41.04
C ILE A 1129 9.03 1.61 41.27
N ASN A 1130 9.82 1.59 42.34
CA ASN A 1130 10.83 2.61 42.64
C ASN A 1130 11.93 2.64 41.57
N TRP A 1131 12.37 1.49 41.06
CA TRP A 1131 13.33 1.42 39.96
C TRP A 1131 12.75 1.96 38.66
N LYS A 1132 11.53 1.55 38.30
CA LYS A 1132 10.85 1.98 37.08
C LYS A 1132 10.59 3.48 37.05
N GLY A 1133 10.12 4.05 38.17
CA GLY A 1133 9.66 5.43 38.25
C GLY A 1133 8.60 5.75 37.18
N ASP A 1134 8.66 6.94 36.57
CA ASP A 1134 7.75 7.38 35.51
C ASP A 1134 7.93 6.67 34.16
N ARG A 1135 8.89 5.74 34.05
CA ARG A 1135 9.13 4.99 32.80
C ARG A 1135 8.00 3.99 32.55
N ARG A 1136 7.79 3.67 31.27
CA ARG A 1136 6.95 2.54 30.88
C ARG A 1136 7.58 1.22 31.31
N GLN A 1137 6.75 0.21 31.53
CA GLN A 1137 7.21 -1.15 31.73
C GLN A 1137 7.87 -1.64 30.42
N THR A 1138 8.98 -2.37 30.53
CA THR A 1138 9.81 -2.76 29.37
C THR A 1138 9.27 -4.01 28.70
N ASP A 1139 8.98 -5.05 29.51
CA ASP A 1139 8.39 -6.31 29.04
C ASP A 1139 7.35 -6.87 30.04
N ASP A 1140 6.69 -7.96 29.68
CA ASP A 1140 5.81 -8.70 30.60
C ASP A 1140 6.61 -9.20 31.82
N ILE A 1141 5.98 -9.27 33.00
CA ILE A 1141 6.66 -9.66 34.25
C ILE A 1141 5.93 -10.79 34.94
N LEU A 1142 6.64 -11.88 35.15
CA LEU A 1142 6.24 -13.00 35.98
C LEU A 1142 7.36 -13.35 36.96
N LEU A 1143 7.02 -13.38 38.25
CA LEU A 1143 7.85 -13.91 39.33
C LEU A 1143 6.98 -14.75 40.27
N ILE A 1144 7.41 -15.97 40.54
CA ILE A 1144 6.78 -16.90 41.47
C ILE A 1144 7.80 -17.22 42.58
N GLY A 1145 7.37 -17.09 43.84
CA GLY A 1145 8.13 -17.48 45.03
C GLY A 1145 7.37 -18.55 45.83
N VAL A 1146 8.07 -19.59 46.31
CA VAL A 1146 7.48 -20.68 47.11
C VAL A 1146 8.42 -21.04 48.26
N LYS A 1147 7.86 -21.27 49.45
CA LYS A 1147 8.54 -21.71 50.67
C LYS A 1147 7.95 -23.02 51.18
N PHE A 1148 8.81 -23.92 51.70
CA PHE A 1148 8.47 -25.31 52.05
C PHE A 1148 8.39 -25.60 53.57
#